data_AF-A0A3A4NG14-F1
#
_entry.id   AF-A0A3A4NG14-F1
#
_cell.length_a   1.000
_cell.length_b   1.000
_cell.length_c   1.000
_cell.angle_alpha   90.00
_cell.angle_beta   90.00
_cell.angle_gamma   90.00
#
_symmetry.space_group_name_H-M   'P 1'
#
loop_
_entity.id
_entity.type
_entity.pdbx_description
1 polymer ?
#
loop_
_entity_poly.entity_id
_entity_poly.type
_entity_poly.pdbx_seq_one_letter_code
_entity_poly.pdbx_strand_id
1 'polypeptide(L)'
;MIPFLYLLFFLSGAAALAYQVVWVRSLQLIFGGSHFAVTAVLSVFMAGLALGSHLLGKRVDTLRRPLRIYGILEVGIGGFAVLFLLLTEFYPYLYLPLARVAEENTLYLSFLRVVFSVIAMIVPTTLMGGTLPVLTKFASEHSREAGEHVSFLYGFNTLGAVAGTLLAGFVLLPKFGVRDTSAIAIATNAFIGLASIVLAQRRVFPEVERAESSTDHRFVAREGSLGNRARESASPSVSVEMVLWGIGISGFCALGYEVLWTRILSMVVGASVYSFTVMLVSFLTGIALGSKAFGFFIRGYPGACRTPGRAVLLFGSVQVLIGLTALVVTYYIRDLPSHAIRIQNYLLGTGISEFEVRQGANFAIAFSHMFVPAFLMGAAFPLAGKIRADGGKSAGDAIGEVLTYNTIGAILGAAFSGFFLVYLFGIERSLQFLALINVGGGVLIAGSAWKRPVATWGTAAATAAVIAALALTPGLWRMWDLKYFAIYRNNTRGAFNTDFNMKDAMENTDVLYYAEGVQATVSAIKVKGGSQAFITNGRIEASNQKEGIQCQYTLGHLPMLLNKNPKRVFVLGTGSGMTLGATTVHSSVEEIVLAEIEPKVLGVARTFSRYNHDVLDNPKLRIVFNDGRNYLMTTKKKFDVITADPIHPWFSGAGYLYTTEYFRLAAEHLTPGGIACQWLPIYELSVDDLKCVVKTFSRNFRYTMLWLTRNDAELVGSNDPIVIDEQDLERRIAAPGVLDDLKSVDMGSAEDFLAYFVMGTRGMREFGEGGVLNTDDNLYLEFSAPMSMDVPTQGRNAHALYRYRESLLPYLLPASGRAARKTRIERIERNFRSGQTYALAHVLFLSGGYRTPEFAKAMGELERSHPGYAPADFLKGEVRDLAAGTPTLIRSEKFFLLDAAGRRVTVEISAVKVRIGEERAAVVFVDNRTRKIFGQKYIDAEKNALEGSVSRYAEDVLANLKVGYRREADLAERAGKSFPPADTTLRKIQEIITSMTGGG
;
A
#
# COMPACT_ATOMS: atom_id res chain seq x y z
N MET A 1 0.18 -1.22 43.81
CA MET A 1 0.72 -2.47 43.25
C MET A 1 -0.06 -2.98 42.03
N ILE A 2 -1.41 -3.04 42.06
CA ILE A 2 -2.25 -3.32 40.87
C ILE A 2 -1.90 -2.41 39.66
N PRO A 3 -1.64 -1.09 39.82
CA PRO A 3 -1.18 -0.24 38.72
C PRO A 3 0.13 -0.68 38.07
N PHE A 4 1.04 -1.26 38.86
CA PHE A 4 2.33 -1.76 38.36
C PHE A 4 2.14 -3.03 37.52
N LEU A 5 1.17 -3.89 37.87
CA LEU A 5 0.81 -5.05 37.04
C LEU A 5 0.18 -4.63 35.71
N TYR A 6 -0.64 -3.57 35.69
CA TYR A 6 -1.13 -2.99 34.43
C TYR A 6 0.02 -2.46 33.55
N LEU A 7 1.05 -1.85 34.15
CA LEU A 7 2.24 -1.42 33.42
C LEU A 7 3.00 -2.61 32.85
N LEU A 8 3.24 -3.67 33.62
CA LEU A 8 3.90 -4.88 33.13
C LEU A 8 3.12 -5.52 31.98
N PHE A 9 1.79 -5.49 32.03
CA PHE A 9 0.95 -6.07 31.00
C PHE A 9 0.86 -5.20 29.73
N PHE A 10 0.90 -3.89 29.90
CA PHE A 10 1.08 -2.93 28.81
C PHE A 10 2.41 -3.16 28.09
N LEU A 11 3.53 -3.30 28.83
CA LEU A 11 4.84 -3.57 28.25
C LEU A 11 4.91 -4.93 27.56
N SER A 12 4.26 -5.96 28.12
CA SER A 12 4.15 -7.30 27.48
C SER A 12 3.43 -7.21 26.14
N GLY A 13 2.32 -6.46 26.07
CA GLY A 13 1.60 -6.21 24.81
C GLY A 13 2.45 -5.45 23.80
N ALA A 14 3.20 -4.44 24.27
CA ALA A 14 4.11 -3.68 23.42
C ALA A 14 5.21 -4.56 22.81
N ALA A 15 5.83 -5.41 23.62
CA ALA A 15 6.86 -6.35 23.17
C ALA A 15 6.29 -7.40 22.19
N ALA A 16 5.11 -7.96 22.49
CA ALA A 16 4.46 -8.96 21.62
C ALA A 16 4.20 -8.43 20.20
N LEU A 17 3.68 -7.20 20.08
CA LEU A 17 3.43 -6.59 18.77
C LEU A 17 4.70 -6.11 18.08
N ALA A 18 5.70 -5.64 18.84
CA ALA A 18 7.02 -5.37 18.27
C ALA A 18 7.61 -6.63 17.63
N TYR A 19 7.55 -7.79 18.31
CA TYR A 19 7.97 -9.06 17.71
C TYR A 19 7.16 -9.44 16.48
N GLN A 20 5.83 -9.31 16.53
CA GLN A 20 5.01 -9.63 15.36
C GLN A 20 5.46 -8.84 14.13
N VAL A 21 5.65 -7.52 14.29
CA VAL A 21 6.11 -6.62 13.22
C VAL A 21 7.51 -7.01 12.71
N VAL A 22 8.43 -7.36 13.60
CA VAL A 22 9.81 -7.72 13.24
C VAL A 22 9.93 -9.11 12.61
N TRP A 23 9.24 -10.11 13.18
CA TRP A 23 9.31 -11.50 12.73
C TRP A 23 8.64 -11.72 11.39
N VAL A 24 7.49 -11.05 11.13
CA VAL A 24 6.85 -11.08 9.81
C VAL A 24 7.80 -10.59 8.73
N ARG A 25 8.48 -9.45 8.96
CA ARG A 25 9.48 -8.91 8.04
C ARG A 25 10.68 -9.85 7.85
N SER A 26 11.24 -10.35 8.95
CA SER A 26 12.42 -11.24 8.90
C SER A 26 12.14 -12.51 8.10
N LEU A 27 10.95 -13.10 8.24
CA LEU A 27 10.57 -14.30 7.49
C LEU A 27 10.17 -13.98 6.04
N GLN A 28 9.61 -12.80 5.75
CA GLN A 28 9.37 -12.35 4.37
C GLN A 28 10.66 -12.26 3.55
N LEU A 29 11.76 -11.81 4.14
CA LEU A 29 13.07 -11.75 3.47
C LEU A 29 13.59 -13.13 3.04
N ILE A 30 13.24 -14.19 3.78
CA ILE A 30 13.66 -15.57 3.50
C ILE A 30 12.68 -16.24 2.52
N PHE A 31 11.38 -16.10 2.77
CA PHE A 31 10.32 -16.82 2.07
C PHE A 31 9.79 -16.11 0.81
N GLY A 32 10.13 -14.82 0.63
CA GLY A 32 9.60 -13.92 -0.40
C GLY A 32 8.43 -13.07 0.10
N GLY A 33 8.24 -11.89 -0.50
CA GLY A 33 7.21 -10.90 -0.14
C GLY A 33 5.79 -11.25 -0.61
N SER A 34 5.57 -12.45 -1.16
CA SER A 34 4.23 -12.85 -1.63
C SER A 34 3.22 -12.90 -0.48
N HIS A 35 1.98 -12.44 -0.71
CA HIS A 35 0.84 -12.62 0.19
C HIS A 35 0.76 -14.03 0.81
N PHE A 36 1.05 -15.10 0.06
CA PHE A 36 1.08 -16.48 0.58
C PHE A 36 2.04 -16.65 1.76
N ALA A 37 3.25 -16.09 1.66
CA ALA A 37 4.23 -16.14 2.74
C ALA A 37 3.75 -15.33 3.95
N VAL A 38 3.23 -14.12 3.74
CA VAL A 38 2.76 -13.24 4.82
C VAL A 38 1.61 -13.88 5.61
N THR A 39 0.60 -14.40 4.90
CA THR A 39 -0.54 -15.04 5.57
C THR A 39 -0.16 -16.33 6.27
N ALA A 40 0.79 -17.11 5.73
CA ALA A 40 1.29 -18.31 6.40
C ALA A 40 1.95 -17.96 7.75
N VAL A 41 2.83 -16.95 7.76
CA VAL A 41 3.51 -16.48 8.98
C VAL A 41 2.51 -15.98 10.02
N LEU A 42 1.55 -15.13 9.61
CA LEU A 42 0.50 -14.62 10.51
C LEU A 42 -0.40 -15.73 11.04
N SER A 43 -0.76 -16.71 10.20
CA SER A 43 -1.60 -17.85 10.60
C SER A 43 -0.90 -18.70 11.65
N VAL A 44 0.41 -18.97 11.49
CA VAL A 44 1.21 -19.70 12.49
C VAL A 44 1.35 -18.91 13.78
N PHE A 45 1.56 -17.59 13.70
CA PHE A 45 1.63 -16.73 14.88
C PHE A 45 0.35 -16.85 15.72
N MET A 46 -0.79 -16.68 15.06
CA MET A 46 -2.10 -16.80 15.69
C MET A 46 -2.39 -18.24 16.17
N ALA A 47 -1.99 -19.26 15.41
CA ALA A 47 -2.17 -20.66 15.81
C ALA A 47 -1.46 -20.98 17.13
N GLY A 48 -0.25 -20.46 17.33
CA GLY A 48 0.43 -20.61 18.61
C GLY A 48 -0.24 -19.84 19.73
N LEU A 49 -0.74 -18.60 19.50
CA LEU A 49 -1.53 -17.88 20.52
C LEU A 49 -2.76 -18.71 20.96
N ALA A 50 -3.49 -19.31 20.01
CA ALA A 50 -4.62 -20.19 20.29
C ALA A 50 -4.20 -21.42 21.10
N LEU A 51 -3.12 -22.09 20.67
CA LEU A 51 -2.58 -23.28 21.34
C LEU A 51 -2.15 -22.97 22.78
N GLY A 52 -1.44 -21.86 22.99
CA GLY A 52 -1.01 -21.39 24.30
C GLY A 52 -2.18 -21.11 25.24
N SER A 53 -3.17 -20.39 24.73
CA SER A 53 -4.39 -20.05 25.46
C SER A 53 -5.17 -21.29 25.87
N HIS A 54 -5.26 -22.29 24.98
CA HIS A 54 -5.93 -23.55 25.23
C HIS A 54 -5.21 -24.41 26.28
N LEU A 55 -3.89 -24.63 26.09
CA LEU A 55 -3.09 -25.51 26.93
C LEU A 55 -2.95 -24.97 28.36
N LEU A 56 -2.65 -23.68 28.49
CA LEU A 56 -2.49 -23.05 29.80
C LEU A 56 -3.82 -22.67 30.43
N GLY A 57 -4.87 -22.34 29.66
CA GLY A 57 -6.23 -22.14 30.17
C GLY A 57 -6.75 -23.38 30.90
N LYS A 58 -6.66 -24.56 30.29
CA LYS A 58 -7.08 -25.83 30.92
C LYS A 58 -6.30 -26.18 32.19
N ARG A 59 -5.03 -25.78 32.27
CA ARG A 59 -4.16 -26.08 33.40
C ARG A 59 -4.13 -24.97 34.45
N VAL A 60 -4.75 -23.82 34.17
CA VAL A 60 -4.58 -22.60 34.95
C VAL A 60 -4.98 -22.79 36.41
N ASP A 61 -6.06 -23.54 36.66
CA ASP A 61 -6.60 -23.74 38.02
C ASP A 61 -5.68 -24.54 38.92
N THR A 62 -4.84 -25.41 38.35
CA THR A 62 -3.85 -26.20 39.10
C THR A 62 -2.61 -25.40 39.50
N LEU A 63 -2.41 -24.19 38.95
CA LEU A 63 -1.21 -23.39 39.15
C LEU A 63 -1.20 -22.68 40.52
N ARG A 64 -0.24 -23.01 41.40
CA ARG A 64 -0.17 -22.42 42.75
C ARG A 64 0.44 -21.01 42.82
N ARG A 65 1.22 -20.59 41.81
CA ARG A 65 1.91 -19.28 41.78
C ARG A 65 1.79 -18.63 40.39
N PRO A 66 0.60 -18.14 40.00
CA PRO A 66 0.35 -17.66 38.65
C PRO A 66 1.26 -16.49 38.25
N LEU A 67 1.56 -15.55 39.15
CA LEU A 67 2.47 -14.43 38.84
C LEU A 67 3.92 -14.88 38.55
N ARG A 68 4.41 -15.92 39.25
CA ARG A 68 5.73 -16.50 38.97
C ARG A 68 5.75 -17.20 37.61
N ILE A 69 4.67 -17.90 37.28
CA ILE A 69 4.54 -18.61 36.00
C ILE A 69 4.47 -17.61 34.85
N TYR A 70 3.69 -16.54 35.00
CA TYR A 70 3.70 -15.42 34.05
C TYR A 70 5.13 -14.90 33.83
N GLY A 71 5.89 -14.67 34.91
CA GLY A 71 7.28 -14.23 34.77
C GLY A 71 8.19 -15.23 34.04
N ILE A 72 7.99 -16.54 34.24
CA ILE A 72 8.71 -17.60 33.50
C ILE A 72 8.33 -17.62 32.02
N LEU A 73 7.05 -17.43 31.69
CA LEU A 73 6.58 -17.34 30.30
C LEU A 73 7.24 -16.15 29.59
N GLU A 74 7.29 -14.99 30.24
CA GLU A 74 7.92 -13.77 29.71
C GLU A 74 9.43 -13.95 29.46
N VAL A 75 10.18 -14.51 30.42
CA VAL A 75 11.61 -14.85 30.18
C VAL A 75 11.75 -15.87 29.06
N GLY A 76 10.86 -16.86 28.99
CA GLY A 76 10.82 -17.84 27.91
C GLY A 76 10.61 -17.19 26.54
N ILE A 77 9.67 -16.26 26.41
CA ILE A 77 9.43 -15.50 25.18
C ILE A 77 10.70 -14.77 24.74
N GLY A 78 11.37 -14.06 25.66
CA GLY A 78 12.64 -13.38 25.37
C GLY A 78 13.75 -14.35 24.95
N GLY A 79 13.86 -15.51 25.62
CA GLY A 79 14.83 -16.55 25.25
C GLY A 79 14.57 -17.15 23.86
N PHE A 80 13.30 -17.40 23.51
CA PHE A 80 12.93 -17.85 22.17
C PHE A 80 13.11 -16.77 21.11
N ALA A 81 12.95 -15.50 21.45
CA ALA A 81 13.26 -14.40 20.54
C ALA A 81 14.77 -14.33 20.21
N VAL A 82 15.66 -14.64 21.17
CA VAL A 82 17.09 -14.82 20.88
C VAL A 82 17.31 -16.01 19.94
N LEU A 83 16.65 -17.15 20.22
CA LEU A 83 16.72 -18.32 19.35
C LEU A 83 16.21 -17.99 17.93
N PHE A 84 15.13 -17.21 17.80
CA PHE A 84 14.60 -16.77 16.52
C PHE A 84 15.64 -16.03 15.69
N LEU A 85 16.39 -15.09 16.29
CA LEU A 85 17.47 -14.38 15.60
C LEU A 85 18.53 -15.36 15.06
N LEU A 86 18.96 -16.32 15.88
CA LEU A 86 19.91 -17.37 15.45
C LEU A 86 19.33 -18.25 14.35
N LEU A 87 18.05 -18.61 14.45
CA LEU A 87 17.36 -19.39 13.42
C LEU A 87 17.29 -18.64 12.10
N THR A 88 17.02 -17.33 12.09
CA THR A 88 16.95 -16.55 10.85
C THR A 88 18.27 -16.48 10.10
N GLU A 89 19.41 -16.52 10.80
CA GLU A 89 20.72 -16.63 10.15
C GLU A 89 20.97 -18.04 9.58
N PHE A 90 20.44 -19.09 10.22
CA PHE A 90 20.64 -20.47 9.82
C PHE A 90 19.63 -20.96 8.75
N TYR A 91 18.42 -20.41 8.73
CA TYR A 91 17.30 -20.84 7.89
C TYR A 91 17.62 -20.88 6.40
N PRO A 92 18.28 -19.87 5.80
CA PRO A 92 18.63 -19.90 4.37
C PRO A 92 19.43 -21.16 3.97
N TYR A 93 20.30 -21.67 4.84
CA TYR A 93 21.11 -22.86 4.56
C TYR A 93 20.28 -24.15 4.48
N LEU A 94 19.12 -24.21 5.14
CA LEU A 94 18.21 -25.35 5.09
C LEU A 94 17.08 -25.15 4.06
N TYR A 95 16.51 -23.95 4.03
CA TYR A 95 15.36 -23.63 3.20
C TYR A 95 15.72 -23.65 1.71
N LEU A 96 16.84 -23.05 1.30
CA LEU A 96 17.18 -22.91 -0.12
C LEU A 96 17.43 -24.26 -0.80
N PRO A 97 18.18 -25.23 -0.23
CA PRO A 97 18.32 -26.57 -0.82
C PRO A 97 16.99 -27.31 -0.99
N LEU A 98 16.05 -27.14 -0.05
CA LEU A 98 14.72 -27.76 -0.15
C LEU A 98 13.87 -27.06 -1.20
N ALA A 99 13.79 -25.73 -1.17
CA ALA A 99 13.01 -24.93 -2.12
C ALA A 99 13.41 -25.22 -3.58
N ARG A 100 14.70 -25.51 -3.82
CA ARG A 100 15.25 -25.91 -5.12
C ARG A 100 14.70 -27.22 -5.68
N VAL A 101 14.19 -28.13 -4.85
CA VAL A 101 13.68 -29.43 -5.31
C VAL A 101 12.49 -29.25 -6.25
N ALA A 102 11.63 -28.25 -5.99
CA ALA A 102 10.51 -27.91 -6.85
C ALA A 102 10.27 -26.39 -6.82
N GLU A 103 11.24 -25.63 -7.34
CA GLU A 103 11.27 -24.16 -7.28
C GLU A 103 10.12 -23.46 -8.03
N GLU A 104 9.43 -24.19 -8.91
CA GLU A 104 8.28 -23.69 -9.68
C GLU A 104 6.94 -24.16 -9.11
N ASN A 105 6.96 -25.07 -8.13
CA ASN A 105 5.73 -25.59 -7.54
C ASN A 105 5.31 -24.72 -6.35
N THR A 106 4.35 -23.82 -6.60
CA THR A 106 3.81 -22.89 -5.59
C THR A 106 3.27 -23.59 -4.35
N LEU A 107 2.65 -24.76 -4.49
CA LEU A 107 2.11 -25.52 -3.35
C LEU A 107 3.25 -26.08 -2.49
N TYR A 108 4.30 -26.61 -3.13
CA TYR A 108 5.49 -27.10 -2.44
C TYR A 108 6.21 -25.99 -1.68
N LEU A 109 6.45 -24.85 -2.33
CA LEU A 109 7.08 -23.69 -1.68
C LEU A 109 6.22 -23.19 -0.52
N SER A 110 4.90 -23.10 -0.69
CA SER A 110 3.98 -22.69 0.37
C SER A 110 3.99 -23.66 1.56
N PHE A 111 4.05 -24.97 1.30
CA PHE A 111 4.20 -25.98 2.33
C PHE A 111 5.50 -25.79 3.13
N LEU A 112 6.64 -25.63 2.45
CA LEU A 112 7.92 -25.36 3.13
C LEU A 112 7.85 -24.09 3.98
N ARG A 113 7.27 -23.01 3.46
CA ARG A 113 7.11 -21.73 4.18
C ARG A 113 6.32 -21.93 5.48
N VAL A 114 5.21 -22.68 5.44
CA VAL A 114 4.42 -23.01 6.63
C VAL A 114 5.25 -23.81 7.63
N VAL A 115 5.94 -24.87 7.19
CA VAL A 115 6.76 -25.73 8.08
C VAL A 115 7.84 -24.91 8.79
N PHE A 116 8.61 -24.12 8.06
CA PHE A 116 9.69 -23.31 8.65
C PHE A 116 9.14 -22.18 9.55
N SER A 117 7.98 -21.61 9.21
CA SER A 117 7.28 -20.65 10.09
C SER A 117 6.85 -21.31 11.40
N VAL A 118 6.28 -22.53 11.34
CA VAL A 118 5.89 -23.31 12.53
C VAL A 118 7.10 -23.54 13.43
N ILE A 119 8.22 -24.01 12.87
CA ILE A 119 9.45 -24.25 13.64
C ILE A 119 9.94 -22.97 14.32
N ALA A 120 9.89 -21.83 13.63
CA ALA A 120 10.40 -20.56 14.15
C ALA A 120 9.53 -19.97 15.26
N MET A 121 8.21 -20.09 15.13
CA MET A 121 7.29 -19.23 15.88
C MET A 121 6.34 -19.96 16.81
N ILE A 122 6.02 -21.24 16.57
CA ILE A 122 4.93 -21.89 17.32
C ILE A 122 5.17 -21.89 18.82
N VAL A 123 6.43 -22.07 19.25
CA VAL A 123 6.78 -22.12 20.67
C VAL A 123 6.67 -20.74 21.32
N PRO A 124 7.38 -19.68 20.86
CA PRO A 124 7.23 -18.36 21.48
C PRO A 124 5.78 -17.85 21.46
N THR A 125 5.02 -18.11 20.40
CA THR A 125 3.64 -17.64 20.33
C THR A 125 2.69 -18.47 21.19
N THR A 126 2.99 -19.75 21.43
CA THR A 126 2.32 -20.56 22.47
C THR A 126 2.59 -20.01 23.87
N LEU A 127 3.82 -19.56 24.16
CA LEU A 127 4.12 -18.91 25.43
C LEU A 127 3.35 -17.59 25.57
N MET A 128 3.29 -16.77 24.51
CA MET A 128 2.52 -15.52 24.47
C MET A 128 1.03 -15.76 24.72
N GLY A 129 0.42 -16.75 24.06
CA GLY A 129 -1.00 -17.09 24.25
C GLY A 129 -1.31 -17.55 25.68
N GLY A 130 -0.33 -18.14 26.36
CA GLY A 130 -0.42 -18.55 27.75
C GLY A 130 -0.48 -17.42 28.78
N THR A 131 -0.04 -16.22 28.43
CA THR A 131 0.12 -15.10 29.38
C THR A 131 -1.23 -14.60 29.93
N LEU A 132 -2.23 -14.43 29.07
CA LEU A 132 -3.53 -13.87 29.45
C LEU A 132 -4.33 -14.79 30.39
N PRO A 133 -4.46 -16.11 30.16
CA PRO A 133 -5.13 -17.00 31.12
C PRO A 133 -4.48 -17.00 32.50
N VAL A 134 -3.15 -17.04 32.56
CA VAL A 134 -2.38 -17.08 33.82
C VAL A 134 -2.57 -15.80 34.63
N LEU A 135 -2.50 -14.63 33.99
CA LEU A 135 -2.74 -13.35 34.65
C LEU A 135 -4.21 -13.14 35.04
N THR A 136 -5.14 -13.61 34.21
CA THR A 136 -6.58 -13.59 34.51
C THR A 136 -6.86 -14.33 35.82
N LYS A 137 -6.27 -15.52 35.98
CA LYS A 137 -6.36 -16.27 37.24
C LYS A 137 -5.86 -15.43 38.42
N PHE A 138 -4.64 -14.88 38.31
CA PHE A 138 -4.06 -14.07 39.38
C PHE A 138 -4.98 -12.89 39.78
N ALA A 139 -5.55 -12.18 38.80
CA ALA A 139 -6.45 -11.05 39.06
C ALA A 139 -7.78 -11.49 39.70
N SER A 140 -8.32 -12.64 39.28
CA SER A 140 -9.55 -13.20 39.85
C SER A 140 -9.40 -13.67 41.30
N GLU A 141 -8.20 -14.12 41.70
CA GLU A 141 -7.91 -14.56 43.07
C GLU A 141 -7.76 -13.39 44.07
N HIS A 142 -7.44 -12.18 43.57
CA HIS A 142 -7.08 -11.03 44.41
C HIS A 142 -8.08 -9.87 44.35
N SER A 143 -9.20 -10.00 43.62
CA SER A 143 -10.27 -8.99 43.58
C SER A 143 -11.67 -9.59 43.59
N ARG A 144 -12.57 -9.03 44.40
CA ARG A 144 -14.00 -9.38 44.42
C ARG A 144 -14.71 -8.96 43.12
N GLU A 145 -14.13 -8.05 42.33
CA GLU A 145 -14.63 -7.55 41.04
C GLU A 145 -13.91 -8.22 39.86
N ALA A 146 -13.80 -9.55 39.89
CA ALA A 146 -12.98 -10.31 38.94
C ALA A 146 -13.25 -9.95 37.46
N GLY A 147 -14.51 -9.81 37.03
CA GLY A 147 -14.86 -9.49 35.64
C GLY A 147 -14.42 -8.10 35.15
N GLU A 148 -14.34 -7.10 36.04
CA GLU A 148 -13.89 -5.75 35.68
C GLU A 148 -12.38 -5.75 35.43
N HIS A 149 -11.61 -6.38 36.30
CA HIS A 149 -10.15 -6.45 36.18
C HIS A 149 -9.69 -7.23 34.94
N VAL A 150 -10.40 -8.30 34.54
CA VAL A 150 -10.09 -9.00 33.28
C VAL A 150 -10.25 -8.09 32.07
N SER A 151 -11.35 -7.31 32.03
CA SER A 151 -11.63 -6.38 30.93
C SER A 151 -10.60 -5.24 30.87
N PHE A 152 -10.15 -4.73 32.03
CA PHE A 152 -9.08 -3.73 32.11
C PHE A 152 -7.72 -4.30 31.73
N LEU A 153 -7.37 -5.51 32.17
CA LEU A 153 -6.12 -6.17 31.78
C LEU A 153 -6.06 -6.29 30.26
N TYR A 154 -7.05 -6.93 29.63
CA TYR A 154 -7.08 -7.09 28.18
C TYR A 154 -7.00 -5.74 27.44
N GLY A 155 -7.70 -4.71 27.94
CA GLY A 155 -7.61 -3.35 27.40
C GLY A 155 -6.21 -2.74 27.49
N PHE A 156 -5.52 -2.85 28.64
CA PHE A 156 -4.16 -2.30 28.82
C PHE A 156 -3.10 -3.04 28.02
N ASN A 157 -3.20 -4.36 27.88
CA ASN A 157 -2.32 -5.12 27.00
C ASN A 157 -2.53 -4.76 25.54
N THR A 158 -3.78 -4.59 25.11
CA THR A 158 -4.09 -4.13 23.75
C THR A 158 -3.62 -2.68 23.52
N LEU A 159 -3.73 -1.78 24.50
CA LEU A 159 -3.12 -0.43 24.41
C LEU A 159 -1.59 -0.50 24.36
N GLY A 160 -0.99 -1.44 25.09
CA GLY A 160 0.42 -1.76 25.01
C GLY A 160 0.83 -2.19 23.60
N ALA A 161 0.06 -3.10 23.01
CA ALA A 161 0.19 -3.57 21.63
C ALA A 161 0.10 -2.42 20.61
N VAL A 162 -0.84 -1.48 20.80
CA VAL A 162 -0.93 -0.24 20.00
C VAL A 162 0.36 0.58 20.12
N ALA A 163 0.84 0.82 21.35
CA ALA A 163 2.07 1.58 21.59
C ALA A 163 3.31 0.88 21.03
N GLY A 164 3.43 -0.43 21.18
CA GLY A 164 4.51 -1.23 20.63
C GLY A 164 4.53 -1.22 19.10
N THR A 165 3.35 -1.28 18.47
CA THR A 165 3.20 -1.17 17.01
C THR A 165 3.65 0.21 16.51
N LEU A 166 3.19 1.29 17.16
CA LEU A 166 3.63 2.66 16.86
C LEU A 166 5.13 2.82 17.05
N LEU A 167 5.65 2.41 18.19
CA LEU A 167 7.05 2.55 18.54
C LEU A 167 7.94 1.74 17.58
N ALA A 168 7.57 0.50 17.27
CA ALA A 168 8.30 -0.34 16.31
C ALA A 168 8.27 0.25 14.90
N GLY A 169 7.10 0.64 14.40
CA GLY A 169 6.91 1.12 13.03
C GLY A 169 7.46 2.52 12.76
N PHE A 170 7.37 3.45 13.72
CA PHE A 170 7.78 4.85 13.53
C PHE A 170 9.12 5.22 14.16
N VAL A 171 9.64 4.43 15.10
CA VAL A 171 10.83 4.83 15.87
C VAL A 171 11.91 3.75 15.87
N LEU A 172 11.60 2.54 16.34
CA LEU A 172 12.64 1.53 16.58
C LEU A 172 13.24 1.00 15.29
N LEU A 173 12.41 0.58 14.34
CA LEU A 173 12.90 0.04 13.08
C LEU A 173 13.62 1.09 12.21
N PRO A 174 13.05 2.30 11.97
CA PRO A 174 13.76 3.33 11.22
C PRO A 174 15.11 3.72 11.82
N LYS A 175 15.24 3.70 13.16
CA LYS A 175 16.43 4.20 13.86
C LYS A 175 17.47 3.13 14.17
N PHE A 176 17.03 1.91 14.48
CA PHE A 176 17.89 0.85 15.02
C PHE A 176 17.89 -0.44 14.16
N GLY A 177 16.99 -0.58 13.18
CA GLY A 177 16.89 -1.79 12.37
C GLY A 177 16.30 -2.99 13.10
N VAL A 178 16.28 -4.14 12.44
CA VAL A 178 15.60 -5.38 12.84
C VAL A 178 16.24 -6.01 14.09
N ARG A 179 17.57 -6.14 14.11
CA ARG A 179 18.32 -6.76 15.22
C ARG A 179 18.16 -6.02 16.55
N ASP A 180 18.44 -4.73 16.56
CA ASP A 180 18.41 -3.93 17.80
C ASP A 180 16.97 -3.70 18.28
N THR A 181 16.00 -3.58 17.37
CA THR A 181 14.57 -3.57 17.75
C THR A 181 14.19 -4.87 18.47
N SER A 182 14.66 -6.01 17.97
CA SER A 182 14.46 -7.31 18.63
C SER A 182 15.12 -7.34 20.00
N ALA A 183 16.34 -6.82 20.13
CA ALA A 183 17.07 -6.75 21.40
C ALA A 183 16.33 -5.92 22.46
N ILE A 184 15.73 -4.79 22.06
CA ILE A 184 14.91 -3.95 22.94
C ILE A 184 13.66 -4.69 23.42
N ALA A 185 12.98 -5.43 22.53
CA ALA A 185 11.84 -6.25 22.90
C ALA A 185 12.25 -7.39 23.86
N ILE A 186 13.39 -8.06 23.61
CA ILE A 186 13.96 -9.12 24.46
C ILE A 186 14.25 -8.58 25.86
N ALA A 187 14.92 -7.43 25.95
CA ALA A 187 15.21 -6.77 27.21
C ALA A 187 13.91 -6.41 27.97
N THR A 188 12.87 -5.99 27.24
CA THR A 188 11.55 -5.69 27.81
C THR A 188 10.91 -6.93 28.42
N ASN A 189 10.88 -8.08 27.73
CA ASN A 189 10.35 -9.32 28.30
C ASN A 189 11.19 -9.84 29.48
N ALA A 190 12.53 -9.74 29.40
CA ALA A 190 13.41 -10.11 30.51
C ALA A 190 13.10 -9.26 31.75
N PHE A 191 12.92 -7.94 31.59
CA PHE A 191 12.50 -7.04 32.66
C PHE A 191 11.15 -7.44 33.26
N ILE A 192 10.12 -7.65 32.43
CA ILE A 192 8.78 -8.04 32.88
C ILE A 192 8.83 -9.37 33.64
N GLY A 193 9.57 -10.34 33.10
CA GLY A 193 9.72 -11.67 33.64
C GLY A 193 10.39 -11.66 35.02
N LEU A 194 11.54 -11.00 35.13
CA LEU A 194 12.27 -10.84 36.39
C LEU A 194 11.46 -10.05 37.42
N ALA A 195 10.82 -8.94 37.02
CA ALA A 195 9.99 -8.14 37.92
C ALA A 195 8.83 -8.96 38.48
N SER A 196 8.18 -9.78 37.65
CA SER A 196 7.05 -10.62 38.05
C SER A 196 7.48 -11.76 38.97
N ILE A 197 8.67 -12.36 38.74
CA ILE A 197 9.26 -13.38 39.64
C ILE A 197 9.60 -12.76 41.01
N VAL A 198 10.22 -11.58 41.04
CA VAL A 198 10.57 -10.87 42.29
C VAL A 198 9.31 -10.48 43.07
N LEU A 199 8.29 -9.95 42.39
CA LEU A 199 7.01 -9.61 43.02
C LEU A 199 6.28 -10.84 43.57
N ALA A 200 6.40 -12.00 42.91
CA ALA A 200 5.83 -13.24 43.41
C ALA A 200 6.58 -13.82 44.63
N GLN A 201 7.82 -13.39 44.89
CA GLN A 201 8.62 -13.84 46.04
C GLN A 201 8.40 -12.97 47.28
N ARG A 202 8.18 -11.67 47.10
CA ARG A 202 7.80 -10.79 48.20
C ARG A 202 6.33 -11.13 48.55
N ARG A 203 6.01 -11.48 49.81
CA ARG A 203 4.62 -11.67 50.30
C ARG A 203 3.88 -10.32 50.34
N VAL A 204 3.74 -9.65 49.19
CA VAL A 204 3.17 -8.29 49.09
C VAL A 204 1.65 -8.32 48.93
N PHE A 205 1.10 -9.46 48.50
CA PHE A 205 -0.34 -9.67 48.50
C PHE A 205 -0.70 -10.31 49.84
N PRO A 206 -1.61 -9.71 50.64
CA PRO A 206 -2.20 -10.43 51.75
C PRO A 206 -2.75 -11.74 51.19
N GLU A 207 -2.32 -12.88 51.73
CA GLU A 207 -3.16 -14.06 51.63
C GLU A 207 -4.51 -13.61 52.17
N VAL A 208 -5.54 -13.58 51.32
CA VAL A 208 -6.90 -13.63 51.84
C VAL A 208 -6.87 -14.87 52.70
N GLU A 209 -6.93 -14.69 54.03
CA GLU A 209 -7.00 -15.80 54.98
C GLU A 209 -8.00 -16.78 54.37
N ARG A 210 -7.49 -17.94 53.93
CA ARG A 210 -8.32 -19.12 53.89
C ARG A 210 -8.69 -19.29 55.33
N ALA A 211 -9.86 -18.76 55.72
CA ALA A 211 -10.43 -19.00 57.01
C ALA A 211 -10.32 -20.51 57.20
N GLU A 212 -9.47 -20.92 58.15
CA GLU A 212 -9.39 -22.28 58.61
C GLU A 212 -10.79 -22.63 59.09
N SER A 213 -11.58 -23.30 58.24
CA SER A 213 -12.82 -23.92 58.65
C SER A 213 -12.49 -25.23 59.39
N SER A 214 -11.76 -25.13 60.48
CA SER A 214 -11.63 -26.17 61.49
C SER A 214 -12.48 -25.78 62.70
N THR A 215 -13.80 -25.81 62.50
CA THR A 215 -14.87 -26.15 63.47
C THR A 215 -16.22 -25.70 62.87
N ASP A 216 -16.71 -26.43 61.86
CA ASP A 216 -18.03 -27.08 61.92
C ASP A 216 -18.27 -27.92 60.66
N HIS A 217 -17.60 -29.07 60.61
CA HIS A 217 -17.80 -30.12 59.62
C HIS A 217 -19.15 -30.88 59.80
N ARG A 218 -20.19 -30.26 60.39
CA ARG A 218 -21.51 -30.89 60.59
C ARG A 218 -22.74 -30.08 60.18
N PHE A 219 -22.61 -28.83 59.68
CA PHE A 219 -23.78 -28.06 59.20
C PHE A 219 -23.80 -27.73 57.69
N VAL A 220 -22.73 -27.99 56.93
CA VAL A 220 -22.72 -27.86 55.45
C VAL A 220 -22.91 -29.22 54.73
N ALA A 221 -23.00 -30.31 55.49
CA ALA A 221 -23.20 -31.67 54.97
C ALA A 221 -24.68 -32.10 54.83
N ARG A 222 -25.67 -31.23 55.08
CA ARG A 222 -27.10 -31.58 54.92
C ARG A 222 -27.91 -30.74 53.92
N GLU A 223 -27.41 -29.58 53.48
CA GLU A 223 -27.95 -28.90 52.27
C GLU A 223 -27.09 -29.15 51.01
N GLY A 224 -25.88 -29.69 51.19
CA GLY A 224 -24.99 -30.14 50.12
C GLY A 224 -25.37 -31.47 49.45
N SER A 225 -26.49 -32.12 49.82
CA SER A 225 -26.95 -33.35 49.14
C SER A 225 -28.10 -33.13 48.14
N LEU A 226 -28.78 -31.98 48.19
CA LEU A 226 -29.83 -31.59 47.23
C LEU A 226 -29.30 -30.60 46.18
N GLY A 227 -28.33 -29.74 46.53
CA GLY A 227 -27.72 -28.79 45.59
C GLY A 227 -26.61 -29.37 44.70
N ASN A 228 -25.95 -30.46 45.14
CA ASN A 228 -24.82 -31.04 44.40
C ASN A 228 -25.26 -32.03 43.32
N ARG A 229 -26.43 -32.68 43.47
CA ARG A 229 -27.06 -33.45 42.37
C ARG A 229 -27.62 -32.56 41.25
N ALA A 230 -27.86 -31.28 41.51
CA ALA A 230 -28.29 -30.30 40.51
C ALA A 230 -27.11 -29.58 39.80
N ARG A 231 -25.89 -29.64 40.36
CA ARG A 231 -24.69 -29.03 39.77
C ARG A 231 -23.93 -29.97 38.84
N GLU A 232 -24.09 -31.28 38.97
CA GLU A 232 -23.51 -32.28 38.06
C GLU A 232 -24.39 -32.61 36.83
N SER A 233 -25.60 -32.05 36.73
CA SER A 233 -26.58 -32.40 35.68
C SER A 233 -26.88 -31.31 34.64
N ALA A 234 -26.22 -30.16 34.69
CA ALA A 234 -26.44 -29.11 33.69
C ALA A 234 -25.41 -29.24 32.56
N SER A 235 -25.71 -30.05 31.54
CA SER A 235 -25.06 -29.87 30.23
C SER A 235 -25.12 -28.38 29.85
N PRO A 236 -24.05 -27.81 29.26
CA PRO A 236 -24.07 -26.43 28.82
C PRO A 236 -25.36 -26.17 28.03
N SER A 237 -26.14 -25.16 28.40
CA SER A 237 -27.31 -24.83 27.59
C SER A 237 -26.82 -24.52 26.16
N VAL A 238 -27.51 -25.03 25.14
CA VAL A 238 -27.17 -24.80 23.71
C VAL A 238 -26.85 -23.32 23.41
N SER A 239 -27.50 -22.38 24.10
CA SER A 239 -27.27 -20.93 24.00
C SER A 239 -25.87 -20.48 24.42
N VAL A 240 -25.22 -21.13 25.39
CA VAL A 240 -23.85 -20.80 25.84
C VAL A 240 -22.80 -21.36 24.87
N GLU A 241 -23.04 -22.54 24.29
CA GLU A 241 -22.18 -23.08 23.23
C GLU A 241 -22.27 -22.25 21.95
N MET A 242 -23.45 -21.71 21.63
CA MET A 242 -23.63 -20.77 20.52
C MET A 242 -22.82 -19.48 20.69
N VAL A 243 -22.52 -19.04 21.91
CA VAL A 243 -21.62 -17.89 22.15
C VAL A 243 -20.16 -18.23 21.81
N LEU A 244 -19.71 -19.47 22.03
CA LEU A 244 -18.36 -19.91 21.65
C LEU A 244 -18.20 -19.98 20.12
N TRP A 245 -19.20 -20.51 19.42
CA TRP A 245 -19.23 -20.43 17.95
C TRP A 245 -19.33 -18.98 17.47
N GLY A 246 -20.14 -18.17 18.16
CA GLY A 246 -20.33 -16.76 17.87
C GLY A 246 -19.06 -15.93 18.00
N ILE A 247 -18.24 -16.15 19.03
CA ILE A 247 -16.95 -15.45 19.17
C ILE A 247 -15.94 -15.95 18.12
N GLY A 248 -15.97 -17.23 17.74
CA GLY A 248 -15.19 -17.72 16.60
C GLY A 248 -15.57 -17.05 15.29
N ILE A 249 -16.86 -16.92 15.01
CA ILE A 249 -17.38 -16.16 13.85
C ILE A 249 -16.96 -14.69 13.94
N SER A 250 -17.05 -14.09 15.12
CA SER A 250 -16.63 -12.71 15.34
C SER A 250 -15.15 -12.52 15.02
N GLY A 251 -14.28 -13.43 15.48
CA GLY A 251 -12.86 -13.45 15.16
C GLY A 251 -12.58 -13.62 13.66
N PHE A 252 -13.31 -14.53 13.00
CA PHE A 252 -13.25 -14.72 11.54
C PHE A 252 -13.58 -13.44 10.79
N CYS A 253 -14.69 -12.79 11.14
CA CYS A 253 -15.08 -11.54 10.51
C CYS A 253 -14.13 -10.40 10.86
N ALA A 254 -13.65 -10.30 12.10
CA ALA A 254 -12.75 -9.23 12.54
C ALA A 254 -11.46 -9.19 11.70
N LEU A 255 -10.77 -10.32 11.57
CA LEU A 255 -9.56 -10.41 10.76
C LEU A 255 -9.87 -10.34 9.26
N GLY A 256 -11.02 -10.87 8.83
CA GLY A 256 -11.46 -10.72 7.45
C GLY A 256 -11.69 -9.26 7.06
N TYR A 257 -12.32 -8.47 7.93
CA TYR A 257 -12.47 -7.03 7.75
C TYR A 257 -11.14 -6.30 7.79
N GLU A 258 -10.26 -6.63 8.73
CA GLU A 258 -8.93 -6.01 8.80
C GLU A 258 -8.16 -6.20 7.47
N VAL A 259 -8.15 -7.41 6.92
CA VAL A 259 -7.52 -7.71 5.62
C VAL A 259 -8.19 -6.95 4.47
N LEU A 260 -9.52 -6.93 4.40
CA LEU A 260 -10.24 -6.27 3.30
C LEU A 260 -10.22 -4.75 3.38
N TRP A 261 -10.31 -4.17 4.58
CA TRP A 261 -10.20 -2.74 4.81
C TRP A 261 -8.78 -2.24 4.56
N THR A 262 -7.76 -2.98 4.99
CA THR A 262 -6.36 -2.59 4.67
C THR A 262 -6.11 -2.57 3.17
N ARG A 263 -6.64 -3.54 2.42
CA ARG A 263 -6.57 -3.55 0.95
C ARG A 263 -7.19 -2.30 0.32
N ILE A 264 -8.45 -1.97 0.63
CA ILE A 264 -9.13 -0.84 -0.02
C ILE A 264 -8.64 0.53 0.48
N LEU A 265 -8.31 0.65 1.77
CA LEU A 265 -7.78 1.90 2.33
C LEU A 265 -6.36 2.20 1.80
N SER A 266 -5.55 1.18 1.52
CA SER A 266 -4.19 1.36 0.95
C SER A 266 -4.19 2.12 -0.37
N MET A 267 -5.28 2.07 -1.14
CA MET A 267 -5.43 2.79 -2.41
C MET A 267 -5.30 4.31 -2.23
N VAL A 268 -5.71 4.80 -1.06
CA VAL A 268 -5.87 6.23 -0.78
C VAL A 268 -4.90 6.72 0.29
N VAL A 269 -4.65 5.89 1.31
CA VAL A 269 -3.67 6.13 2.39
C VAL A 269 -2.23 5.89 1.89
N GLY A 270 -2.06 5.14 0.80
CA GLY A 270 -0.78 4.68 0.27
C GLY A 270 -0.36 3.32 0.84
N ALA A 271 0.55 2.64 0.14
CA ALA A 271 1.03 1.30 0.47
C ALA A 271 2.41 1.30 1.17
N SER A 272 2.67 2.31 2.00
CA SER A 272 3.92 2.43 2.76
C SER A 272 3.86 1.66 4.08
N VAL A 273 5.03 1.36 4.67
CA VAL A 273 5.12 0.76 6.02
C VAL A 273 4.42 1.59 7.10
N TYR A 274 4.41 2.91 6.98
CA TYR A 274 3.69 3.80 7.90
C TYR A 274 2.19 3.65 7.75
N SER A 275 1.69 3.53 6.51
CA SER A 275 0.26 3.31 6.22
C SER A 275 -0.24 2.01 6.84
N PHE A 276 0.51 0.90 6.73
CA PHE A 276 0.17 -0.35 7.39
C PHE A 276 0.17 -0.23 8.92
N THR A 277 1.17 0.45 9.48
CA THR A 277 1.25 0.72 10.93
C THR A 277 0.05 1.52 11.39
N VAL A 278 -0.33 2.57 10.65
CA VAL A 278 -1.50 3.41 10.94
C VAL A 278 -2.80 2.59 10.93
N MET A 279 -3.03 1.76 9.91
CA MET A 279 -4.24 0.94 9.82
C MET A 279 -4.34 -0.07 10.99
N LEU A 280 -3.24 -0.75 11.32
CA LEU A 280 -3.18 -1.69 12.44
C LEU A 280 -3.45 -0.97 13.78
N VAL A 281 -2.84 0.20 13.99
CA VAL A 281 -3.05 1.04 15.17
C VAL A 281 -4.51 1.50 15.27
N SER A 282 -5.12 1.93 14.16
CA SER A 282 -6.52 2.34 14.11
C SER A 282 -7.46 1.20 14.54
N PHE A 283 -7.23 -0.01 14.01
CA PHE A 283 -8.04 -1.18 14.34
C PHE A 283 -7.86 -1.63 15.80
N LEU A 284 -6.62 -1.79 16.25
CA LEU A 284 -6.30 -2.21 17.63
C LEU A 284 -6.77 -1.19 18.67
N THR A 285 -6.71 0.11 18.36
CA THR A 285 -7.24 1.16 19.25
C THR A 285 -8.74 1.00 19.45
N GLY A 286 -9.48 0.68 18.38
CA GLY A 286 -10.91 0.35 18.48
C GLY A 286 -11.15 -0.81 19.45
N ILE A 287 -10.47 -1.95 19.25
CA ILE A 287 -10.58 -3.14 20.11
C ILE A 287 -10.26 -2.81 21.58
N ALA A 288 -9.16 -2.09 21.82
CA ALA A 288 -8.71 -1.73 23.16
C ALA A 288 -9.72 -0.85 23.90
N LEU A 289 -10.23 0.19 23.23
CA LEU A 289 -11.23 1.10 23.78
C LEU A 289 -12.57 0.39 23.98
N GLY A 290 -12.96 -0.51 23.08
CA GLY A 290 -14.17 -1.34 23.18
C GLY A 290 -14.17 -2.23 24.41
N SER A 291 -13.07 -2.96 24.66
CA SER A 291 -12.93 -3.80 25.85
C SER A 291 -13.03 -3.00 27.14
N LYS A 292 -12.40 -1.81 27.18
CA LYS A 292 -12.42 -0.95 28.36
C LYS A 292 -13.81 -0.35 28.59
N ALA A 293 -14.47 0.09 27.52
CA ALA A 293 -15.84 0.60 27.58
C ALA A 293 -16.83 -0.46 28.07
N PHE A 294 -16.66 -1.72 27.71
CA PHE A 294 -17.45 -2.83 28.25
C PHE A 294 -17.30 -2.96 29.76
N GLY A 295 -16.08 -2.84 30.29
CA GLY A 295 -15.82 -2.83 31.74
C GLY A 295 -16.62 -1.72 32.45
N PHE A 296 -16.61 -0.50 31.91
CA PHE A 296 -17.41 0.61 32.43
C PHE A 296 -18.91 0.40 32.28
N PHE A 297 -19.36 -0.17 31.16
CA PHE A 297 -20.77 -0.45 30.90
C PHE A 297 -21.36 -1.44 31.91
N ILE A 298 -20.64 -2.52 32.22
CA ILE A 298 -21.08 -3.50 33.23
C ILE A 298 -21.12 -2.89 34.63
N ARG A 299 -20.18 -2.01 34.96
CA ARG A 299 -20.16 -1.29 36.23
C ARG A 299 -21.36 -0.34 36.37
N GLY A 300 -21.69 0.39 35.31
CA GLY A 300 -22.85 1.30 35.28
C GLY A 300 -24.20 0.60 35.19
N TYR A 301 -24.26 -0.59 34.57
CA TYR A 301 -25.48 -1.37 34.38
C TYR A 301 -25.31 -2.84 34.83
N PRO A 302 -25.20 -3.12 36.14
CA PRO A 302 -24.97 -4.48 36.65
C PRO A 302 -26.07 -5.48 36.22
N GLY A 303 -27.29 -4.98 35.97
CA GLY A 303 -28.44 -5.78 35.52
C GLY A 303 -28.35 -6.31 34.09
N ALA A 304 -27.45 -5.79 33.25
CA ALA A 304 -27.36 -6.14 31.82
C ALA A 304 -26.95 -7.60 31.59
N CYS A 305 -26.10 -8.15 32.47
CA CYS A 305 -25.64 -9.55 32.39
C CYS A 305 -26.13 -10.40 33.57
N ARG A 306 -27.22 -9.99 34.25
CA ARG A 306 -27.69 -10.68 35.46
C ARG A 306 -28.26 -12.07 35.20
N THR A 307 -28.81 -12.31 34.01
CA THR A 307 -29.32 -13.61 33.60
C THR A 307 -28.59 -14.10 32.34
N PRO A 308 -28.31 -15.42 32.21
CA PRO A 308 -27.62 -15.95 31.03
C PRO A 308 -28.31 -15.58 29.72
N GLY A 309 -29.65 -15.61 29.67
CA GLY A 309 -30.41 -15.21 28.48
C GLY A 309 -30.23 -13.75 28.08
N ARG A 310 -30.13 -12.81 29.03
CA ARG A 310 -29.88 -11.38 28.72
C ARG A 310 -28.44 -11.16 28.23
N ALA A 311 -27.47 -11.85 28.82
CA ALA A 311 -26.08 -11.76 28.39
C ALA A 311 -25.89 -12.34 26.96
N VAL A 312 -26.53 -13.48 26.66
CA VAL A 312 -26.55 -14.07 25.31
C VAL A 312 -27.26 -13.14 24.31
N LEU A 313 -28.39 -12.54 24.69
CA LEU A 313 -29.08 -11.55 23.86
C LEU A 313 -28.19 -10.35 23.56
N LEU A 314 -27.53 -9.78 24.59
CA LEU A 314 -26.59 -8.68 24.44
C LEU A 314 -25.45 -9.05 23.50
N PHE A 315 -24.87 -10.24 23.63
CA PHE A 315 -23.82 -10.72 22.75
C PHE A 315 -24.31 -10.83 21.30
N GLY A 316 -25.48 -11.42 21.07
CA GLY A 316 -26.12 -11.47 19.75
C GLY A 316 -26.37 -10.08 19.17
N SER A 317 -26.84 -9.13 19.97
CA SER A 317 -27.03 -7.73 19.54
C SER A 317 -25.70 -7.05 19.17
N VAL A 318 -24.62 -7.30 19.92
CA VAL A 318 -23.28 -6.79 19.57
C VAL A 318 -22.82 -7.34 18.22
N GLN A 319 -23.01 -8.64 17.94
CA GLN A 319 -22.67 -9.23 16.64
C GLN A 319 -23.48 -8.62 15.48
N VAL A 320 -24.78 -8.38 15.69
CA VAL A 320 -25.62 -7.68 14.70
C VAL A 320 -25.11 -6.26 14.45
N LEU A 321 -24.80 -5.51 15.50
CA LEU A 321 -24.26 -4.16 15.37
C LEU A 321 -22.91 -4.13 14.66
N ILE A 322 -22.02 -5.10 14.90
CA ILE A 322 -20.76 -5.24 14.15
C ILE A 322 -21.05 -5.37 12.65
N GLY A 323 -21.94 -6.28 12.26
CA GLY A 323 -22.29 -6.48 10.85
C GLY A 323 -22.97 -5.26 10.22
N LEU A 324 -23.92 -4.62 10.90
CA LEU A 324 -24.60 -3.41 10.40
C LEU A 324 -23.63 -2.24 10.24
N THR A 325 -22.77 -2.00 11.24
CA THR A 325 -21.77 -0.93 11.16
C THR A 325 -20.73 -1.20 10.07
N ALA A 326 -20.33 -2.46 9.86
CA ALA A 326 -19.48 -2.85 8.74
C ALA A 326 -20.15 -2.61 7.37
N LEU A 327 -21.46 -2.84 7.23
CA LEU A 327 -22.21 -2.48 6.01
C LEU A 327 -22.25 -0.97 5.79
N VAL A 328 -22.45 -0.19 6.85
CA VAL A 328 -22.43 1.28 6.79
C VAL A 328 -21.04 1.76 6.34
N VAL A 329 -19.96 1.22 6.90
CA VAL A 329 -18.59 1.51 6.47
C VAL A 329 -18.39 1.13 4.99
N THR A 330 -18.88 -0.04 4.57
CA THR A 330 -18.83 -0.49 3.16
C THR A 330 -19.55 0.49 2.24
N TYR A 331 -20.70 1.03 2.64
CA TYR A 331 -21.40 2.07 1.88
C TYR A 331 -20.57 3.36 1.78
N TYR A 332 -19.99 3.84 2.89
CA TYR A 332 -19.15 5.05 2.89
C TYR A 332 -17.86 4.91 2.08
N ILE A 333 -17.31 3.69 1.95
CA ILE A 333 -16.12 3.44 1.13
C ILE A 333 -16.34 3.77 -0.35
N ARG A 334 -17.59 3.73 -0.85
CA ARG A 334 -17.92 4.14 -2.24
C ARG A 334 -17.33 5.51 -2.59
N ASP A 335 -17.37 6.43 -1.64
CA ASP A 335 -16.96 7.83 -1.83
C ASP A 335 -15.57 8.11 -1.20
N LEU A 336 -14.86 7.05 -0.74
CA LEU A 336 -13.56 7.11 -0.04
C LEU A 336 -12.52 7.99 -0.74
N PRO A 337 -12.25 7.85 -2.06
CA PRO A 337 -11.23 8.65 -2.71
C PRO A 337 -11.53 10.16 -2.66
N SER A 338 -12.80 10.56 -2.80
CA SER A 338 -13.23 11.95 -2.69
C SER A 338 -13.11 12.49 -1.25
N HIS A 339 -13.53 11.70 -0.26
CA HIS A 339 -13.45 12.07 1.15
C HIS A 339 -12.00 12.27 1.60
N ALA A 340 -11.10 11.37 1.18
CA ALA A 340 -9.71 11.48 1.54
C ALA A 340 -9.02 12.71 0.95
N ILE A 341 -9.29 13.05 -0.32
CA ILE A 341 -8.74 14.28 -0.93
C ILE A 341 -9.21 15.51 -0.15
N ARG A 342 -10.50 15.58 0.22
CA ARG A 342 -11.05 16.69 1.02
C ARG A 342 -10.38 16.79 2.39
N ILE A 343 -10.23 15.68 3.11
CA ILE A 343 -9.59 15.63 4.44
C ILE A 343 -8.12 16.02 4.35
N GLN A 344 -7.38 15.46 3.39
CA GLN A 344 -5.96 15.76 3.20
C GLN A 344 -5.76 17.25 2.83
N ASN A 345 -6.55 17.80 1.90
CA ASN A 345 -6.47 19.20 1.52
C ASN A 345 -6.80 20.15 2.69
N TYR A 346 -7.76 19.79 3.53
CA TYR A 346 -8.10 20.57 4.73
C TYR A 346 -6.93 20.60 5.74
N LEU A 347 -6.28 19.46 5.96
CA LEU A 347 -5.21 19.33 6.97
C LEU A 347 -3.87 19.90 6.50
N LEU A 348 -3.55 19.84 5.19
CA LEU A 348 -2.30 20.38 4.61
C LEU A 348 -2.20 21.92 4.68
N GLY A 349 -3.30 22.63 4.94
CA GLY A 349 -3.29 24.10 5.12
C GLY A 349 -2.73 24.62 6.46
N THR A 350 -2.18 23.75 7.31
CA THR A 350 -1.84 24.06 8.73
C THR A 350 -0.39 24.46 9.00
N GLY A 351 0.52 24.37 8.03
CA GLY A 351 1.93 24.82 8.18
C GLY A 351 2.86 23.89 8.99
N ILE A 352 2.41 22.69 9.35
CA ILE A 352 3.23 21.60 9.95
C ILE A 352 3.96 20.83 8.81
N SER A 353 4.98 20.03 9.14
CA SER A 353 5.70 19.20 8.15
C SER A 353 4.73 18.32 7.34
N GLU A 354 4.91 18.27 6.01
CA GLU A 354 4.00 17.58 5.09
C GLU A 354 3.83 16.09 5.43
N PHE A 355 4.89 15.45 5.95
CA PHE A 355 4.85 14.06 6.36
C PHE A 355 3.96 13.84 7.59
N GLU A 356 4.14 14.59 8.69
CA GLU A 356 3.37 14.41 9.93
C GLU A 356 1.88 14.70 9.71
N VAL A 357 1.57 15.77 8.96
CA VAL A 357 0.19 16.09 8.59
C VAL A 357 -0.42 14.97 7.77
N ARG A 358 0.33 14.42 6.80
CA ARG A 358 -0.14 13.29 5.99
C ARG A 358 -0.41 12.06 6.84
N GLN A 359 0.49 11.69 7.76
CA GLN A 359 0.26 10.53 8.64
C GLN A 359 -0.92 10.75 9.59
N GLY A 360 -1.11 11.98 10.08
CA GLY A 360 -2.29 12.36 10.86
C GLY A 360 -3.59 12.25 10.05
N ALA A 361 -3.60 12.72 8.81
CA ALA A 361 -4.73 12.59 7.89
C ALA A 361 -5.04 11.12 7.59
N ASN A 362 -4.01 10.34 7.28
CA ASN A 362 -4.08 8.90 7.06
C ASN A 362 -4.68 8.17 8.26
N PHE A 363 -4.24 8.51 9.48
CA PHE A 363 -4.81 7.97 10.71
C PHE A 363 -6.26 8.37 10.90
N ALA A 364 -6.64 9.63 10.65
CA ALA A 364 -8.03 10.06 10.75
C ALA A 364 -8.94 9.31 9.75
N ILE A 365 -8.46 9.08 8.53
CA ILE A 365 -9.18 8.30 7.51
C ILE A 365 -9.33 6.85 7.96
N ALA A 366 -8.24 6.16 8.30
CA ALA A 366 -8.30 4.76 8.72
C ALA A 366 -9.14 4.58 10.00
N PHE A 367 -8.92 5.43 11.01
CA PHE A 367 -9.63 5.40 12.27
C PHE A 367 -11.13 5.65 12.08
N SER A 368 -11.54 6.65 11.30
CA SER A 368 -12.98 6.94 11.09
C SER A 368 -13.74 5.77 10.44
N HIS A 369 -13.09 5.01 9.55
CA HIS A 369 -13.71 3.87 8.88
C HIS A 369 -13.67 2.59 9.72
N MET A 370 -12.60 2.36 10.49
CA MET A 370 -12.41 1.10 11.21
C MET A 370 -12.90 1.13 12.67
N PHE A 371 -13.00 2.31 13.28
CA PHE A 371 -13.19 2.45 14.72
C PHE A 371 -14.48 1.82 15.25
N VAL A 372 -15.63 2.14 14.65
CA VAL A 372 -16.93 1.72 15.20
C VAL A 372 -17.08 0.19 15.22
N PRO A 373 -16.86 -0.54 14.12
CA PRO A 373 -16.90 -2.00 14.15
C PRO A 373 -15.84 -2.60 15.09
N ALA A 374 -14.61 -2.08 15.06
CA ALA A 374 -13.52 -2.59 15.91
C ALA A 374 -13.79 -2.37 17.41
N PHE A 375 -14.41 -1.25 17.78
CA PHE A 375 -14.88 -0.96 19.13
C PHE A 375 -15.90 -1.99 19.61
N LEU A 376 -16.88 -2.34 18.76
CA LEU A 376 -17.87 -3.36 19.10
C LEU A 376 -17.25 -4.76 19.20
N MET A 377 -16.29 -5.10 18.33
CA MET A 377 -15.52 -6.35 18.43
C MET A 377 -14.73 -6.41 19.74
N GLY A 378 -14.13 -5.29 20.16
CA GLY A 378 -13.44 -5.16 21.45
C GLY A 378 -14.34 -5.44 22.66
N ALA A 379 -15.61 -5.07 22.59
CA ALA A 379 -16.59 -5.37 23.64
C ALA A 379 -17.09 -6.83 23.63
N ALA A 380 -17.10 -7.48 22.46
CA ALA A 380 -17.60 -8.85 22.30
C ALA A 380 -16.76 -9.89 23.07
N PHE A 381 -15.43 -9.73 23.08
CA PHE A 381 -14.50 -10.67 23.75
C PHE A 381 -14.73 -10.79 25.28
N PRO A 382 -14.65 -9.71 26.08
CA PRO A 382 -14.88 -9.80 27.52
C PRO A 382 -16.32 -10.21 27.86
N LEU A 383 -17.30 -9.88 27.00
CA LEU A 383 -18.68 -10.34 27.15
C LEU A 383 -18.80 -11.87 26.99
N ALA A 384 -18.18 -12.46 25.96
CA ALA A 384 -18.15 -13.92 25.79
C ALA A 384 -17.43 -14.61 26.96
N GLY A 385 -16.30 -14.04 27.41
CA GLY A 385 -15.55 -14.53 28.57
C GLY A 385 -16.40 -14.58 29.84
N LYS A 386 -17.16 -13.51 30.11
CA LYS A 386 -18.07 -13.44 31.25
C LYS A 386 -19.19 -14.48 31.16
N ILE A 387 -19.86 -14.60 30.00
CA ILE A 387 -20.92 -15.60 29.78
C ILE A 387 -20.39 -17.01 30.04
N ARG A 388 -19.16 -17.29 29.61
CA ARG A 388 -18.55 -18.60 29.79
C ARG A 388 -18.13 -18.88 31.23
N ALA A 389 -17.61 -17.88 31.94
CA ALA A 389 -17.29 -18.00 33.36
C ALA A 389 -18.55 -18.21 34.22
N ASP A 390 -19.63 -17.47 33.94
CA ASP A 390 -20.93 -17.62 34.63
C ASP A 390 -21.56 -19.00 34.38
N GLY A 391 -21.13 -19.72 33.34
CA GLY A 391 -21.53 -21.09 33.00
C GLY A 391 -20.83 -22.20 33.79
N GLY A 392 -20.11 -21.88 34.87
CA GLY A 392 -19.53 -22.85 35.80
C GLY A 392 -18.03 -23.16 35.61
N LYS A 393 -17.34 -22.41 34.74
CA LYS A 393 -15.89 -22.50 34.55
C LYS A 393 -15.14 -21.46 35.38
N SER A 394 -13.89 -21.75 35.73
CA SER A 394 -13.01 -20.72 36.29
C SER A 394 -12.79 -19.60 35.27
N ALA A 395 -12.52 -18.38 35.76
CA ALA A 395 -12.30 -17.23 34.89
C ALA A 395 -11.14 -17.45 33.89
N GLY A 396 -10.09 -18.15 34.31
CA GLY A 396 -8.95 -18.46 33.44
C GLY A 396 -9.26 -19.50 32.36
N ASP A 397 -9.97 -20.59 32.69
CA ASP A 397 -10.37 -21.60 31.69
C ASP A 397 -11.40 -21.02 30.70
N ALA A 398 -12.36 -20.24 31.20
CA ALA A 398 -13.35 -19.55 30.36
C ALA A 398 -12.70 -18.60 29.33
N ILE A 399 -11.75 -17.77 29.77
CA ILE A 399 -11.02 -16.85 28.89
C ILE A 399 -10.11 -17.60 27.92
N GLY A 400 -9.43 -18.67 28.37
CA GLY A 400 -8.61 -19.52 27.50
C GLY A 400 -9.41 -20.16 26.37
N GLU A 401 -10.60 -20.68 26.67
CA GLU A 401 -11.49 -21.28 25.67
C GLU A 401 -12.05 -20.24 24.69
N VAL A 402 -12.54 -19.09 25.18
CA VAL A 402 -13.05 -17.99 24.34
C VAL A 402 -11.95 -17.47 23.40
N LEU A 403 -10.74 -17.27 23.92
CA LEU A 403 -9.59 -16.85 23.11
C LEU A 403 -9.23 -17.90 22.05
N THR A 404 -9.27 -19.20 22.40
CA THR A 404 -9.00 -20.27 21.44
C THR A 404 -9.97 -20.22 20.25
N TYR A 405 -11.29 -20.16 20.51
CA TYR A 405 -12.30 -20.09 19.44
C TYR A 405 -12.17 -18.83 18.60
N ASN A 406 -12.00 -17.67 19.26
CA ASN A 406 -11.79 -16.39 18.58
C ASN A 406 -10.56 -16.43 17.66
N THR A 407 -9.44 -16.96 18.15
CA THR A 407 -8.19 -17.01 17.38
C THR A 407 -8.25 -18.03 16.25
N ILE A 408 -8.90 -19.18 16.42
CA ILE A 408 -9.14 -20.12 15.30
C ILE A 408 -9.99 -19.45 14.23
N GLY A 409 -11.05 -18.77 14.64
CA GLY A 409 -11.87 -17.94 13.74
C GLY A 409 -11.02 -16.92 13.00
N ALA A 410 -10.22 -16.14 13.72
CA ALA A 410 -9.31 -15.13 13.17
C ALA A 410 -8.32 -15.68 12.13
N ILE A 411 -7.72 -16.84 12.38
CA ILE A 411 -6.83 -17.53 11.42
C ILE A 411 -7.58 -17.86 10.14
N LEU A 412 -8.75 -18.48 10.27
CA LEU A 412 -9.60 -18.82 9.13
C LEU A 412 -10.07 -17.56 8.40
N GLY A 413 -10.36 -16.47 9.12
CA GLY A 413 -10.78 -15.19 8.56
C GLY A 413 -9.70 -14.54 7.72
N ALA A 414 -8.50 -14.37 8.29
CA ALA A 414 -7.36 -13.80 7.59
C ALA A 414 -7.00 -14.60 6.33
N ALA A 415 -6.95 -15.93 6.44
CA ALA A 415 -6.65 -16.82 5.31
C ALA A 415 -7.78 -16.79 4.27
N PHE A 416 -9.03 -16.98 4.68
CA PHE A 416 -10.14 -17.12 3.75
C PHE A 416 -10.47 -15.81 3.02
N SER A 417 -10.41 -14.67 3.72
CA SER A 417 -10.67 -13.37 3.12
C SER A 417 -9.65 -13.00 2.05
N GLY A 418 -8.36 -13.16 2.33
CA GLY A 418 -7.29 -12.80 1.39
C GLY A 418 -7.19 -13.73 0.18
N PHE A 419 -7.39 -15.05 0.36
CA PHE A 419 -7.19 -16.03 -0.72
C PHE A 419 -8.44 -16.36 -1.52
N PHE A 420 -9.60 -16.47 -0.85
CA PHE A 420 -10.81 -16.98 -1.48
C PHE A 420 -11.84 -15.87 -1.70
N LEU A 421 -12.12 -15.05 -0.69
CA LEU A 421 -13.20 -14.06 -0.81
C LEU A 421 -12.89 -13.00 -1.88
N VAL A 422 -11.70 -12.38 -1.84
CA VAL A 422 -11.32 -11.37 -2.85
C VAL A 422 -11.30 -11.99 -4.25
N TYR A 423 -10.72 -13.18 -4.41
CA TYR A 423 -10.62 -13.85 -5.71
C TYR A 423 -12.00 -14.22 -6.29
N LEU A 424 -12.93 -14.70 -5.46
CA LEU A 424 -14.24 -15.19 -5.90
C LEU A 424 -15.28 -14.06 -6.03
N PHE A 425 -15.26 -13.10 -5.11
CA PHE A 425 -16.35 -12.12 -4.96
C PHE A 425 -15.89 -10.66 -5.13
N GLY A 426 -14.59 -10.39 -5.09
CA GLY A 426 -14.06 -9.03 -4.99
C GLY A 426 -14.24 -8.43 -3.58
N ILE A 427 -13.57 -7.31 -3.30
CA ILE A 427 -13.44 -6.71 -1.97
C ILE A 427 -14.82 -6.30 -1.42
N GLU A 428 -15.62 -5.57 -2.20
CA GLU A 428 -16.94 -5.07 -1.78
C GLU A 428 -17.83 -6.20 -1.25
N ARG A 429 -17.99 -7.23 -2.07
CA ARG A 429 -18.91 -8.33 -1.79
C ARG A 429 -18.38 -9.22 -0.67
N SER A 430 -17.06 -9.32 -0.54
CA SER A 430 -16.42 -9.98 0.59
C SER A 430 -16.76 -9.26 1.91
N LEU A 431 -16.74 -7.93 1.93
CA LEU A 431 -17.16 -7.15 3.11
C LEU A 431 -18.65 -7.36 3.42
N GLN A 432 -19.51 -7.34 2.39
CA GLN A 432 -20.95 -7.63 2.54
C GLN A 432 -21.20 -9.04 3.09
N PHE A 433 -20.48 -10.04 2.57
CA PHE A 433 -20.56 -11.43 3.02
C PHE A 433 -20.20 -11.58 4.50
N LEU A 434 -19.07 -11.00 4.94
CA LEU A 434 -18.67 -11.02 6.35
C LEU A 434 -19.69 -10.30 7.24
N ALA A 435 -20.25 -9.18 6.77
CA ALA A 435 -21.29 -8.47 7.50
C ALA A 435 -22.57 -9.27 7.66
N LEU A 436 -23.01 -9.99 6.63
CA LEU A 436 -24.16 -10.86 6.73
C LEU A 436 -23.92 -12.07 7.63
N ILE A 437 -22.70 -12.61 7.67
CA ILE A 437 -22.32 -13.64 8.63
C ILE A 437 -22.47 -13.12 10.07
N ASN A 438 -22.00 -11.90 10.36
CA ASN A 438 -22.16 -11.29 11.68
C ASN A 438 -23.62 -11.01 12.04
N VAL A 439 -24.40 -10.44 11.11
CA VAL A 439 -25.83 -10.17 11.33
C VAL A 439 -26.61 -11.46 11.55
N GLY A 440 -26.47 -12.43 10.65
CA GLY A 440 -27.15 -13.71 10.77
C GLY A 440 -26.73 -14.49 12.01
N GLY A 441 -25.43 -14.61 12.26
CA GLY A 441 -24.90 -15.24 13.47
C GLY A 441 -25.39 -14.55 14.75
N GLY A 442 -25.41 -13.23 14.77
CA GLY A 442 -25.92 -12.44 15.90
C GLY A 442 -27.42 -12.65 16.15
N VAL A 443 -28.24 -12.65 15.09
CA VAL A 443 -29.68 -12.93 15.18
C VAL A 443 -29.93 -14.36 15.67
N LEU A 444 -29.14 -15.33 15.22
CA LEU A 444 -29.24 -16.72 15.65
C LEU A 444 -28.94 -16.88 17.14
N ILE A 445 -27.84 -16.26 17.60
CA ILE A 445 -27.44 -16.30 19.00
C ILE A 445 -28.48 -15.58 19.88
N ALA A 446 -28.96 -14.40 19.47
CA ALA A 446 -30.03 -13.69 20.15
C ALA A 446 -31.33 -14.51 20.21
N GLY A 447 -31.72 -15.15 19.10
CA GLY A 447 -32.90 -16.00 19.02
C GLY A 447 -32.83 -17.24 19.91
N SER A 448 -31.62 -17.78 20.12
CA SER A 448 -31.39 -18.92 21.03
C SER A 448 -31.74 -18.59 22.49
N ALA A 449 -31.66 -17.31 22.89
CA ALA A 449 -32.02 -16.88 24.24
C ALA A 449 -33.54 -16.95 24.50
N TRP A 450 -34.37 -16.89 23.45
CA TRP A 450 -35.83 -16.93 23.54
C TRP A 450 -36.45 -18.33 23.42
N LYS A 451 -35.65 -19.40 23.27
CA LYS A 451 -36.10 -20.80 23.15
C LYS A 451 -37.18 -21.05 22.07
N ARG A 452 -37.12 -20.33 20.94
CA ARG A 452 -38.05 -20.50 19.79
C ARG A 452 -37.35 -21.12 18.58
N PRO A 453 -37.18 -22.45 18.51
CA PRO A 453 -36.32 -23.12 17.54
C PRO A 453 -36.73 -22.90 16.08
N VAL A 454 -38.03 -22.83 15.77
CA VAL A 454 -38.52 -22.60 14.40
C VAL A 454 -38.11 -21.22 13.87
N ALA A 455 -38.19 -20.18 14.71
CA ALA A 455 -37.76 -18.84 14.33
C ALA A 455 -36.23 -18.73 14.20
N THR A 456 -35.49 -19.44 15.05
CA THR A 456 -34.01 -19.52 14.97
C THR A 456 -33.57 -20.23 13.68
N TRP A 457 -34.12 -21.40 13.35
CA TRP A 457 -33.76 -22.08 12.10
C TRP A 457 -34.26 -21.37 10.85
N GLY A 458 -35.42 -20.71 10.92
CA GLY A 458 -35.92 -19.86 9.84
C GLY A 458 -35.01 -18.67 9.54
N THR A 459 -34.47 -18.02 10.58
CA THR A 459 -33.49 -16.93 10.40
C THR A 459 -32.16 -17.44 9.85
N ALA A 460 -31.68 -18.61 10.28
CA ALA A 460 -30.47 -19.23 9.70
C ALA A 460 -30.65 -19.51 8.21
N ALA A 461 -31.77 -20.13 7.84
CA ALA A 461 -32.10 -20.44 6.46
C ALA A 461 -32.22 -19.17 5.61
N ALA A 462 -32.85 -18.12 6.14
CA ALA A 462 -32.96 -16.83 5.46
C ALA A 462 -31.60 -16.16 5.26
N THR A 463 -30.74 -16.10 6.29
CA THR A 463 -29.37 -15.56 6.15
C THR A 463 -28.57 -16.37 5.14
N ALA A 464 -28.60 -17.71 5.23
CA ALA A 464 -27.91 -18.58 4.29
C ALA A 464 -28.41 -18.37 2.85
N ALA A 465 -29.71 -18.19 2.65
CA ALA A 465 -30.30 -17.89 1.36
C ALA A 465 -29.85 -16.54 0.81
N VAL A 466 -29.78 -15.48 1.63
CA VAL A 466 -29.27 -14.16 1.22
C VAL A 466 -27.78 -14.23 0.86
N ILE A 467 -26.99 -14.93 1.66
CA ILE A 467 -25.56 -15.17 1.39
C ILE A 467 -25.38 -15.94 0.08
N ALA A 468 -26.17 -16.99 -0.14
CA ALA A 468 -26.13 -17.78 -1.37
C ALA A 468 -26.58 -16.95 -2.58
N ALA A 469 -27.64 -16.14 -2.45
CA ALA A 469 -28.12 -15.26 -3.51
C ALA A 469 -27.06 -14.23 -3.91
N LEU A 470 -26.34 -13.64 -2.94
CA LEU A 470 -25.18 -12.81 -3.23
C LEU A 470 -24.09 -13.64 -3.93
N ALA A 471 -23.60 -14.73 -3.34
CA ALA A 471 -22.54 -15.53 -3.94
C ALA A 471 -22.82 -15.95 -5.40
N LEU A 472 -24.07 -16.32 -5.71
CA LEU A 472 -24.49 -16.83 -7.02
C LEU A 472 -24.88 -15.75 -8.05
N THR A 473 -25.12 -14.50 -7.63
CA THR A 473 -25.60 -13.44 -8.54
C THR A 473 -24.61 -12.26 -8.59
N PRO A 474 -23.64 -12.23 -9.52
CA PRO A 474 -22.52 -11.27 -9.54
C PRO A 474 -22.87 -9.76 -9.59
N GLY A 475 -24.13 -9.39 -9.85
CA GLY A 475 -24.60 -8.00 -9.87
C GLY A 475 -25.56 -7.62 -8.72
N LEU A 476 -25.96 -8.57 -7.88
CA LEU A 476 -26.92 -8.30 -6.80
C LEU A 476 -26.25 -7.43 -5.71
N TRP A 477 -26.90 -6.32 -5.35
CA TRP A 477 -26.51 -5.40 -4.27
C TRP A 477 -25.12 -4.76 -4.39
N ARG A 478 -24.67 -4.44 -5.60
CA ARG A 478 -23.49 -3.57 -5.79
C ARG A 478 -23.82 -2.13 -5.40
N MET A 479 -23.06 -1.62 -4.44
CA MET A 479 -23.03 -0.25 -3.93
C MET A 479 -21.91 0.56 -4.58
N TRP A 480 -20.81 -0.08 -4.97
CA TRP A 480 -19.62 0.59 -5.52
C TRP A 480 -19.68 0.72 -7.05
N ASP A 481 -19.24 1.87 -7.55
CA ASP A 481 -18.95 2.03 -8.98
C ASP A 481 -17.51 1.57 -9.23
N LEU A 482 -17.33 0.38 -9.79
CA LEU A 482 -16.01 -0.17 -10.13
C LEU A 482 -15.23 0.73 -11.08
N LYS A 483 -15.91 1.49 -11.96
CA LYS A 483 -15.23 2.43 -12.85
C LYS A 483 -14.51 3.50 -12.05
N TYR A 484 -15.14 4.01 -10.97
CA TYR A 484 -14.56 5.03 -10.13
C TYR A 484 -13.26 4.57 -9.48
N PHE A 485 -13.25 3.35 -8.93
CA PHE A 485 -12.02 2.74 -8.39
C PHE A 485 -10.99 2.46 -9.48
N ALA A 486 -11.41 1.95 -10.64
CA ALA A 486 -10.50 1.65 -11.75
C ALA A 486 -9.75 2.88 -12.29
N ILE A 487 -10.37 4.07 -12.29
CA ILE A 487 -9.77 5.30 -12.81
C ILE A 487 -9.08 6.16 -11.76
N TYR A 488 -9.31 5.87 -10.46
CA TYR A 488 -8.76 6.68 -9.38
C TYR A 488 -7.22 6.63 -9.37
N ARG A 489 -6.61 7.81 -9.21
CA ARG A 489 -5.16 8.01 -9.25
C ARG A 489 -4.71 9.06 -8.23
N ASN A 490 -4.05 8.58 -7.17
CA ASN A 490 -3.62 9.35 -6.00
C ASN A 490 -2.44 10.30 -6.30
N ASN A 491 -1.64 10.03 -7.34
CA ASN A 491 -0.53 10.87 -7.81
C ASN A 491 -0.95 11.93 -8.83
N THR A 492 -2.25 12.02 -9.17
CA THR A 492 -2.83 13.07 -10.01
C THR A 492 -4.14 13.58 -9.39
N ARG A 493 -4.05 13.99 -8.12
CA ARG A 493 -5.18 14.43 -7.27
C ARG A 493 -6.05 15.51 -7.90
N GLY A 494 -5.48 16.37 -8.75
CA GLY A 494 -6.21 17.42 -9.46
C GLY A 494 -7.40 16.90 -10.28
N ALA A 495 -7.32 15.66 -10.80
CA ALA A 495 -8.42 15.04 -11.55
C ALA A 495 -9.61 14.63 -10.66
N PHE A 496 -9.46 14.61 -9.34
CA PHE A 496 -10.48 14.14 -8.40
C PHE A 496 -10.74 15.11 -7.23
N ASN A 497 -10.23 16.34 -7.33
CA ASN A 497 -10.30 17.32 -6.24
C ASN A 497 -11.66 18.04 -6.11
N THR A 498 -12.50 17.99 -7.15
CA THR A 498 -13.84 18.60 -7.18
C THR A 498 -14.82 17.61 -7.80
N ASP A 499 -16.11 17.76 -7.47
CA ASP A 499 -17.16 16.90 -8.02
C ASP A 499 -17.27 17.03 -9.54
N PHE A 500 -16.94 18.21 -10.08
CA PHE A 500 -16.83 18.46 -11.52
C PHE A 500 -15.71 17.65 -12.16
N ASN A 501 -14.47 17.75 -11.64
CA ASN A 501 -13.32 17.01 -12.18
C ASN A 501 -13.52 15.49 -12.06
N MET A 502 -14.17 15.02 -10.98
CA MET A 502 -14.51 13.62 -10.81
C MET A 502 -15.48 13.12 -11.89
N LYS A 503 -16.59 13.85 -12.13
CA LYS A 503 -17.54 13.51 -13.20
C LYS A 503 -16.86 13.52 -14.56
N ASP A 504 -16.05 14.55 -14.81
CA ASP A 504 -15.26 14.67 -16.03
C ASP A 504 -14.35 13.46 -16.24
N ALA A 505 -13.59 13.07 -15.21
CA ALA A 505 -12.74 11.88 -15.25
C ALA A 505 -13.55 10.60 -15.53
N MET A 506 -14.74 10.47 -14.92
CA MET A 506 -15.63 9.32 -15.15
C MET A 506 -16.20 9.28 -16.57
N GLU A 507 -16.48 10.41 -17.20
CA GLU A 507 -17.03 10.47 -18.56
C GLU A 507 -15.94 10.33 -19.63
N ASN A 508 -14.75 10.87 -19.36
CA ASN A 508 -13.65 11.01 -20.31
C ASN A 508 -12.52 9.97 -20.15
N THR A 509 -12.72 8.98 -19.29
CA THR A 509 -11.78 7.86 -19.12
C THR A 509 -12.46 6.53 -19.37
N ASP A 510 -11.90 5.74 -20.27
CA ASP A 510 -12.32 4.38 -20.55
C ASP A 510 -11.46 3.41 -19.72
N VAL A 511 -12.10 2.39 -19.16
CA VAL A 511 -11.41 1.32 -18.42
C VAL A 511 -11.17 0.18 -19.41
N LEU A 512 -9.91 -0.04 -19.78
CA LEU A 512 -9.50 -1.11 -20.68
C LEU A 512 -9.41 -2.45 -19.95
N TYR A 513 -8.98 -2.42 -18.68
CA TYR A 513 -8.87 -3.58 -17.82
C TYR A 513 -9.02 -3.17 -16.35
N TYR A 514 -9.67 -4.01 -15.54
CA TYR A 514 -9.73 -3.89 -14.09
C TYR A 514 -9.77 -5.27 -13.47
N ALA A 515 -8.92 -5.50 -12.47
CA ALA A 515 -8.92 -6.73 -11.70
C ALA A 515 -8.45 -6.52 -10.27
N GLU A 516 -9.07 -7.24 -9.34
CA GLU A 516 -8.64 -7.33 -7.95
C GLU A 516 -7.80 -8.60 -7.80
N GLY A 517 -6.49 -8.41 -7.66
CA GLY A 517 -5.49 -9.47 -7.53
C GLY A 517 -5.17 -9.83 -6.09
N VAL A 518 -4.30 -10.83 -5.90
CA VAL A 518 -3.92 -11.35 -4.58
C VAL A 518 -2.95 -10.41 -3.84
N GLN A 519 -2.14 -9.64 -4.57
CA GLN A 519 -1.26 -8.60 -4.02
C GLN A 519 -1.88 -7.21 -4.16
N ALA A 520 -2.48 -6.90 -5.31
CA ALA A 520 -2.92 -5.53 -5.61
C ALA A 520 -4.18 -5.47 -6.48
N THR A 521 -4.87 -4.33 -6.43
CA THR A 521 -5.87 -3.96 -7.44
C THR A 521 -5.15 -3.31 -8.60
N VAL A 522 -5.40 -3.79 -9.81
CA VAL A 522 -4.74 -3.33 -11.04
C VAL A 522 -5.77 -2.88 -12.06
N SER A 523 -5.46 -1.80 -12.78
CA SER A 523 -6.28 -1.34 -13.89
C SER A 523 -5.44 -0.76 -15.03
N ALA A 524 -5.98 -0.87 -16.24
CA ALA A 524 -5.50 -0.15 -17.41
C ALA A 524 -6.60 0.80 -17.86
N ILE A 525 -6.26 2.07 -18.04
CA ILE A 525 -7.22 3.11 -18.44
C ILE A 525 -6.74 3.84 -19.67
N LYS A 526 -7.68 4.42 -20.43
CA LYS A 526 -7.40 5.31 -21.55
C LYS A 526 -8.19 6.61 -21.36
N VAL A 527 -7.47 7.72 -21.20
CA VAL A 527 -8.10 9.05 -21.25
C VAL A 527 -8.42 9.37 -22.70
N LYS A 528 -9.66 9.77 -23.01
CA LYS A 528 -10.10 10.09 -24.37
C LYS A 528 -9.26 11.23 -24.95
N GLY A 529 -8.68 11.00 -26.13
CA GLY A 529 -7.73 11.93 -26.76
C GLY A 529 -6.37 12.05 -26.04
N GLY A 530 -6.17 11.36 -24.92
CA GLY A 530 -4.97 11.42 -24.08
C GLY A 530 -4.21 10.09 -23.99
N SER A 531 -3.51 9.89 -22.88
CA SER A 531 -2.65 8.74 -22.64
C SER A 531 -3.39 7.52 -22.09
N GLN A 532 -2.83 6.35 -22.38
CA GLN A 532 -3.11 5.11 -21.68
C GLN A 532 -2.22 5.02 -20.45
N ALA A 533 -2.75 4.54 -19.33
CA ALA A 533 -2.01 4.37 -18.09
C ALA A 533 -2.30 3.03 -17.43
N PHE A 534 -1.27 2.43 -16.86
CA PHE A 534 -1.33 1.32 -15.91
C PHE A 534 -1.39 1.90 -14.50
N ILE A 535 -2.39 1.47 -13.72
CA ILE A 535 -2.60 1.87 -12.34
C ILE A 535 -2.53 0.64 -11.42
N THR A 536 -1.78 0.75 -10.34
CA THR A 536 -1.74 -0.24 -9.25
C THR A 536 -2.10 0.42 -7.93
N ASN A 537 -3.07 -0.14 -7.20
CA ASN A 537 -3.56 0.41 -5.92
C ASN A 537 -3.80 1.93 -5.98
N GLY A 538 -4.40 2.39 -7.07
CA GLY A 538 -4.73 3.80 -7.27
C GLY A 538 -3.54 4.71 -7.56
N ARG A 539 -2.40 4.19 -8.01
CA ARG A 539 -1.24 4.98 -8.46
C ARG A 539 -0.86 4.64 -9.89
N ILE A 540 -0.54 5.64 -10.71
CA ILE A 540 -0.01 5.40 -12.07
C ILE A 540 1.42 4.86 -11.96
N GLU A 541 1.64 3.68 -12.53
CA GLU A 541 2.95 2.99 -12.57
C GLU A 541 3.62 3.10 -13.94
N ALA A 542 2.83 3.11 -15.03
CA ALA A 542 3.36 3.28 -16.38
C ALA A 542 2.33 3.99 -17.27
N SER A 543 2.79 4.65 -18.33
CA SER A 543 1.94 5.28 -19.33
C SER A 543 2.54 5.15 -20.73
N ASN A 544 1.71 5.37 -21.75
CA ASN A 544 2.17 5.44 -23.14
C ASN A 544 2.62 6.85 -23.56
N GLN A 545 2.90 7.73 -22.60
CA GLN A 545 3.50 9.04 -22.89
C GLN A 545 4.99 8.87 -23.19
N LYS A 546 5.58 9.82 -23.91
CA LYS A 546 6.94 9.69 -24.43
C LYS A 546 7.96 9.46 -23.33
N GLU A 547 7.80 10.10 -22.17
CA GLU A 547 8.66 9.88 -21.01
C GLU A 547 8.55 8.48 -20.40
N GLY A 548 7.34 7.91 -20.36
CA GLY A 548 7.09 6.58 -19.81
C GLY A 548 7.68 5.51 -20.72
N ILE A 549 7.53 5.69 -22.02
CA ILE A 549 8.13 4.82 -23.05
C ILE A 549 9.66 4.92 -22.98
N GLN A 550 10.24 6.14 -22.85
CA GLN A 550 11.69 6.32 -22.77
C GLN A 550 12.30 5.53 -21.61
N CYS A 551 11.75 5.63 -20.40
CA CYS A 551 12.22 4.87 -19.24
C CYS A 551 12.18 3.35 -19.51
N GLN A 552 11.03 2.84 -19.94
CA GLN A 552 10.80 1.41 -20.11
C GLN A 552 11.64 0.79 -21.24
N TYR A 553 11.74 1.48 -22.38
CA TYR A 553 12.62 1.06 -23.47
C TYR A 553 14.09 1.14 -23.09
N THR A 554 14.50 2.17 -22.35
CA THR A 554 15.89 2.25 -21.86
C THR A 554 16.20 1.09 -20.91
N LEU A 555 15.33 0.76 -19.96
CA LEU A 555 15.50 -0.37 -19.04
C LEU A 555 15.60 -1.72 -19.76
N GLY A 556 14.89 -1.90 -20.87
CA GLY A 556 14.94 -3.12 -21.68
C GLY A 556 16.16 -3.17 -22.61
N HIS A 557 16.42 -2.11 -23.39
CA HIS A 557 17.48 -2.11 -24.40
C HIS A 557 18.88 -1.87 -23.84
N LEU A 558 19.04 -1.04 -22.79
CA LEU A 558 20.36 -0.68 -22.25
C LEU A 558 21.19 -1.88 -21.83
N PRO A 559 20.73 -2.78 -20.93
CA PRO A 559 21.53 -3.94 -20.56
C PRO A 559 21.75 -4.90 -21.73
N MET A 560 20.77 -5.00 -22.63
CA MET A 560 20.87 -5.86 -23.81
C MET A 560 21.98 -5.37 -24.74
N LEU A 561 22.04 -4.08 -25.03
CA LEU A 561 23.03 -3.46 -25.91
C LEU A 561 24.44 -3.42 -25.29
N LEU A 562 24.55 -3.30 -23.96
CA LEU A 562 25.84 -3.34 -23.26
C LEU A 562 26.38 -4.78 -23.11
N ASN A 563 25.52 -5.79 -23.07
CA ASN A 563 25.94 -7.19 -23.15
C ASN A 563 26.30 -7.54 -24.61
N LYS A 564 27.43 -8.22 -24.85
CA LYS A 564 27.90 -8.54 -26.20
C LYS A 564 27.05 -9.59 -26.94
N ASN A 565 26.38 -10.48 -26.22
CA ASN A 565 25.58 -11.57 -26.79
C ASN A 565 24.53 -12.06 -25.78
N PRO A 566 23.46 -11.28 -25.52
CA PRO A 566 22.48 -11.61 -24.51
C PRO A 566 21.58 -12.75 -25.00
N LYS A 567 21.71 -13.94 -24.39
CA LYS A 567 20.91 -15.14 -24.73
C LYS A 567 19.86 -15.46 -23.69
N ARG A 568 20.25 -15.45 -22.41
CA ARG A 568 19.36 -15.72 -21.28
C ARG A 568 19.11 -14.45 -20.50
N VAL A 569 17.84 -14.04 -20.47
CA VAL A 569 17.42 -12.78 -19.86
C VAL A 569 16.50 -13.08 -18.67
N PHE A 570 16.74 -12.42 -17.55
CA PHE A 570 15.81 -12.38 -16.43
C PHE A 570 15.22 -10.98 -16.30
N VAL A 571 13.90 -10.91 -16.21
CA VAL A 571 13.13 -9.69 -15.99
C VAL A 571 12.36 -9.79 -14.69
N LEU A 572 12.55 -8.82 -13.80
CA LEU A 572 11.79 -8.70 -12.55
C LEU A 572 10.68 -7.67 -12.72
N GLY A 573 9.42 -8.13 -12.62
CA GLY A 573 8.22 -7.31 -12.76
C GLY A 573 7.74 -7.20 -14.22
N THR A 574 6.43 -7.36 -14.43
CA THR A 574 5.82 -7.17 -15.76
C THR A 574 5.56 -5.70 -16.04
N GLY A 575 4.95 -4.99 -15.08
CA GLY A 575 4.48 -3.62 -15.29
C GLY A 575 3.52 -3.50 -16.49
N SER A 576 3.83 -2.57 -17.40
CA SER A 576 3.16 -2.43 -18.69
C SER A 576 3.53 -3.51 -19.72
N GLY A 577 4.58 -4.29 -19.43
CA GLY A 577 5.21 -5.21 -20.36
C GLY A 577 6.22 -4.54 -21.30
N MET A 578 6.34 -3.21 -21.36
CA MET A 578 7.22 -2.53 -22.33
C MET A 578 8.70 -2.87 -22.11
N THR A 579 9.20 -2.81 -20.86
CA THR A 579 10.57 -3.23 -20.52
C THR A 579 10.84 -4.68 -20.95
N LEU A 580 9.92 -5.59 -20.65
CA LEU A 580 9.98 -6.99 -21.03
C LEU A 580 9.97 -7.16 -22.56
N GLY A 581 9.06 -6.49 -23.25
CA GLY A 581 8.92 -6.51 -24.71
C GLY A 581 10.17 -6.03 -25.45
N ALA A 582 10.79 -4.95 -24.97
CA ALA A 582 12.04 -4.41 -25.51
C ALA A 582 13.20 -5.42 -25.46
N THR A 583 13.18 -6.40 -24.54
CA THR A 583 14.19 -7.48 -24.54
C THR A 583 13.97 -8.50 -25.67
N THR A 584 12.73 -8.68 -26.13
CA THR A 584 12.36 -9.73 -27.09
C THR A 584 12.81 -9.47 -28.52
N VAL A 585 12.99 -8.20 -28.89
CA VAL A 585 13.36 -7.78 -30.24
C VAL A 585 14.84 -8.00 -30.56
N HIS A 586 15.65 -8.37 -29.56
CA HIS A 586 17.05 -8.75 -29.76
C HIS A 586 17.13 -10.20 -30.27
N SER A 587 17.63 -10.38 -31.48
CA SER A 587 17.67 -11.68 -32.16
C SER A 587 18.51 -12.75 -31.45
N SER A 588 19.50 -12.35 -30.64
CA SER A 588 20.35 -13.26 -29.86
C SER A 588 19.64 -13.94 -28.70
N VAL A 589 18.48 -13.45 -28.28
CA VAL A 589 17.76 -13.98 -27.12
C VAL A 589 17.21 -15.37 -27.42
N GLU A 590 17.47 -16.30 -26.51
CA GLU A 590 17.05 -17.70 -26.58
C GLU A 590 15.98 -18.00 -25.50
N GLU A 591 16.11 -17.41 -24.30
CA GLU A 591 15.19 -17.62 -23.16
C GLU A 591 14.99 -16.31 -22.39
N ILE A 592 13.75 -16.00 -22.04
CA ILE A 592 13.39 -14.89 -21.17
C ILE A 592 12.62 -15.45 -19.98
N VAL A 593 13.12 -15.24 -18.76
CA VAL A 593 12.42 -15.60 -17.53
C VAL A 593 11.87 -14.33 -16.89
N LEU A 594 10.55 -14.27 -16.76
CA LEU A 594 9.84 -13.20 -16.07
C LEU A 594 9.41 -13.68 -14.67
N ALA A 595 9.81 -12.97 -13.61
CA ALA A 595 9.22 -13.14 -12.29
C ALA A 595 8.15 -12.07 -12.03
N GLU A 596 6.90 -12.50 -11.87
CA GLU A 596 5.74 -11.63 -11.60
C GLU A 596 5.05 -12.04 -10.29
N ILE A 597 4.85 -11.09 -9.37
CA ILE A 597 4.25 -11.35 -8.07
C ILE A 597 2.72 -11.23 -8.08
N GLU A 598 2.15 -10.45 -9.00
CA GLU A 598 0.73 -10.22 -9.21
C GLU A 598 0.26 -10.72 -10.59
N PRO A 599 -0.31 -11.93 -10.67
CA PRO A 599 -0.76 -12.51 -11.93
C PRO A 599 -1.76 -11.65 -12.73
N LYS A 600 -2.55 -10.80 -12.06
CA LYS A 600 -3.53 -9.94 -12.74
C LYS A 600 -2.87 -8.82 -13.57
N VAL A 601 -1.60 -8.47 -13.32
CA VAL A 601 -0.86 -7.47 -14.12
C VAL A 601 -0.74 -7.92 -15.59
N LEU A 602 -0.73 -9.22 -15.88
CA LEU A 602 -0.68 -9.71 -17.27
C LEU A 602 -1.87 -9.21 -18.11
N GLY A 603 -3.04 -9.02 -17.49
CA GLY A 603 -4.20 -8.43 -18.18
C GLY A 603 -3.98 -6.97 -18.57
N VAL A 604 -3.25 -6.20 -17.74
CA VAL A 604 -2.80 -4.85 -18.09
C VAL A 604 -1.80 -4.91 -19.24
N ALA A 605 -0.79 -5.77 -19.18
CA ALA A 605 0.23 -5.88 -20.23
C ALA A 605 -0.40 -6.21 -21.62
N ARG A 606 -1.48 -7.02 -21.67
CA ARG A 606 -2.23 -7.24 -22.92
C ARG A 606 -2.81 -5.96 -23.52
N THR A 607 -3.23 -4.99 -22.70
CA THR A 607 -3.73 -3.70 -23.21
C THR A 607 -2.61 -2.81 -23.79
N PHE A 608 -1.35 -3.09 -23.48
CA PHE A 608 -0.17 -2.39 -23.98
C PHE A 608 0.53 -3.12 -25.13
N SER A 609 -0.12 -4.11 -25.77
CA SER A 609 0.44 -4.94 -26.87
C SER A 609 1.22 -4.15 -27.92
N ARG A 610 0.66 -3.02 -28.36
CA ARG A 610 1.28 -2.09 -29.33
C ARG A 610 2.67 -1.59 -28.93
N TYR A 611 2.95 -1.51 -27.63
CA TYR A 611 4.19 -0.95 -27.08
C TYR A 611 5.11 -2.02 -26.50
N ASN A 612 4.66 -3.27 -26.39
CA ASN A 612 5.42 -4.34 -25.77
C ASN A 612 5.64 -5.55 -26.69
N HIS A 613 5.39 -5.41 -27.99
CA HIS A 613 5.65 -6.46 -29.00
C HIS A 613 4.90 -7.76 -28.73
N ASP A 614 3.66 -7.66 -28.25
CA ASP A 614 2.81 -8.82 -27.90
C ASP A 614 3.53 -9.84 -27.00
N VAL A 615 4.36 -9.34 -26.07
CA VAL A 615 5.36 -10.17 -25.37
C VAL A 615 4.80 -11.40 -24.65
N LEU A 616 3.54 -11.35 -24.22
CA LEU A 616 2.92 -12.48 -23.53
C LEU A 616 2.68 -13.70 -24.42
N ASP A 617 2.68 -13.51 -25.74
CA ASP A 617 2.50 -14.60 -26.71
C ASP A 617 3.87 -15.03 -27.30
N ASN A 618 4.98 -14.48 -26.80
CA ASN A 618 6.33 -14.82 -27.24
C ASN A 618 6.75 -16.23 -26.77
N PRO A 619 7.16 -17.15 -27.68
CA PRO A 619 7.50 -18.52 -27.31
C PRO A 619 8.78 -18.64 -26.46
N LYS A 620 9.61 -17.60 -26.39
CA LYS A 620 10.83 -17.55 -25.57
C LYS A 620 10.52 -17.11 -24.13
N LEU A 621 9.33 -16.59 -23.88
CA LEU A 621 8.93 -16.10 -22.56
C LEU A 621 8.50 -17.24 -21.65
N ARG A 622 9.07 -17.28 -20.46
CA ARG A 622 8.67 -18.14 -19.36
C ARG A 622 8.30 -17.30 -18.15
N ILE A 623 7.03 -17.37 -17.76
CA ILE A 623 6.49 -16.62 -16.63
C ILE A 623 6.53 -17.47 -15.36
N VAL A 624 7.10 -16.92 -14.30
CA VAL A 624 7.15 -17.51 -12.96
C VAL A 624 6.37 -16.61 -12.01
N PHE A 625 5.28 -17.13 -11.44
CA PHE A 625 4.49 -16.39 -10.45
C PHE A 625 5.09 -16.50 -9.06
N ASN A 626 6.12 -15.70 -8.78
CA ASN A 626 6.81 -15.65 -7.50
C ASN A 626 7.42 -14.26 -7.26
N ASP A 627 7.83 -14.02 -6.02
CA ASP A 627 8.69 -12.89 -5.68
C ASP A 627 10.03 -13.03 -6.43
N GLY A 628 10.44 -11.98 -7.17
CA GLY A 628 11.61 -12.03 -8.04
C GLY A 628 12.94 -12.22 -7.30
N ARG A 629 13.05 -11.66 -6.08
CA ARG A 629 14.21 -11.90 -5.21
C ARG A 629 14.22 -13.34 -4.70
N ASN A 630 13.07 -13.88 -4.28
CA ASN A 630 12.95 -15.26 -3.86
C ASN A 630 13.27 -16.25 -4.99
N TYR A 631 12.81 -15.96 -6.22
CA TYR A 631 13.17 -16.77 -7.39
C TYR A 631 14.69 -16.79 -7.64
N LEU A 632 15.37 -15.63 -7.56
CA LEU A 632 16.83 -15.60 -7.67
C LEU A 632 17.52 -16.35 -6.52
N MET A 633 16.98 -16.34 -5.30
CA MET A 633 17.56 -17.13 -4.20
C MET A 633 17.44 -18.64 -4.43
N THR A 634 16.30 -19.09 -4.97
CA THR A 634 16.02 -20.51 -5.16
C THR A 634 16.67 -21.05 -6.42
N THR A 635 16.65 -20.34 -7.55
CA THR A 635 17.18 -20.87 -8.81
C THR A 635 18.70 -21.05 -8.82
N LYS A 636 19.17 -21.93 -9.72
CA LYS A 636 20.61 -22.06 -10.06
C LYS A 636 20.94 -21.48 -11.43
N LYS A 637 19.92 -21.02 -12.18
CA LYS A 637 20.11 -20.46 -13.52
C LYS A 637 20.92 -19.17 -13.42
N LYS A 638 21.86 -19.00 -14.35
CA LYS A 638 22.58 -17.74 -14.55
C LYS A 638 22.09 -17.05 -15.81
N PHE A 639 22.11 -15.73 -15.79
CA PHE A 639 21.58 -14.89 -16.86
C PHE A 639 22.69 -13.99 -17.42
N ASP A 640 22.61 -13.75 -18.73
CA ASP A 640 23.49 -12.79 -19.40
C ASP A 640 23.01 -11.36 -19.15
N VAL A 641 21.69 -11.20 -18.99
CA VAL A 641 21.06 -9.94 -18.60
C VAL A 641 20.08 -10.17 -17.46
N ILE A 642 20.19 -9.36 -16.42
CA ILE A 642 19.16 -9.17 -15.39
C ILE A 642 18.66 -7.73 -15.52
N THR A 643 17.38 -7.53 -15.79
CA THR A 643 16.77 -6.20 -15.74
C THR A 643 15.62 -6.19 -14.75
N ALA A 644 15.59 -5.18 -13.88
CA ALA A 644 14.62 -5.06 -12.81
C ALA A 644 13.83 -3.76 -12.94
N ASP A 645 12.52 -3.92 -13.12
CA ASP A 645 11.52 -2.86 -13.21
C ASP A 645 10.48 -3.05 -12.09
N PRO A 646 10.89 -2.94 -10.81
CA PRO A 646 10.00 -3.13 -9.68
C PRO A 646 9.11 -1.90 -9.47
N ILE A 647 8.17 -2.00 -8.53
CA ILE A 647 7.46 -0.84 -7.99
C ILE A 647 8.39 0.08 -7.18
N HIS A 648 7.96 1.31 -6.88
CA HIS A 648 8.77 2.35 -6.20
C HIS A 648 9.42 1.87 -4.88
N PRO A 649 10.64 2.33 -4.54
CA PRO A 649 11.36 1.91 -3.33
C PRO A 649 10.64 2.15 -1.99
N TRP A 650 9.73 3.13 -1.92
CA TRP A 650 8.95 3.45 -0.72
C TRP A 650 7.76 2.49 -0.49
N PHE A 651 7.42 1.66 -1.49
CA PHE A 651 6.36 0.66 -1.36
C PHE A 651 6.80 -0.43 -0.40
N SER A 652 5.92 -0.86 0.50
CA SER A 652 6.29 -1.87 1.51
C SER A 652 6.71 -3.19 0.84
N GLY A 653 7.88 -3.69 1.22
CA GLY A 653 8.51 -4.87 0.61
C GLY A 653 9.30 -4.62 -0.68
N ALA A 654 9.16 -3.47 -1.35
CA ALA A 654 9.94 -3.14 -2.55
C ALA A 654 11.36 -2.66 -2.20
N GLY A 655 11.56 -2.06 -1.02
CA GLY A 655 12.88 -1.67 -0.51
C GLY A 655 13.89 -2.82 -0.42
N TYR A 656 13.41 -4.07 -0.35
CA TYR A 656 14.23 -5.29 -0.34
C TYR A 656 14.92 -5.56 -1.69
N LEU A 657 14.47 -4.93 -2.77
CA LEU A 657 15.06 -4.97 -4.10
C LEU A 657 16.12 -3.89 -4.31
N TYR A 658 16.51 -3.19 -3.24
CA TYR A 658 17.55 -2.17 -3.24
C TYR A 658 18.58 -2.39 -2.13
N THR A 659 18.61 -3.58 -1.51
CA THR A 659 19.56 -3.90 -0.43
C THR A 659 20.87 -4.46 -0.97
N THR A 660 21.90 -4.42 -0.13
CA THR A 660 23.20 -5.04 -0.39
C THR A 660 23.03 -6.52 -0.72
N GLU A 661 22.20 -7.22 0.04
CA GLU A 661 21.94 -8.65 -0.12
C GLU A 661 21.29 -8.96 -1.47
N TYR A 662 20.32 -8.16 -1.91
CA TYR A 662 19.69 -8.33 -3.22
C TYR A 662 20.65 -8.02 -4.37
N PHE A 663 21.40 -6.92 -4.33
CA PHE A 663 22.33 -6.61 -5.41
C PHE A 663 23.47 -7.63 -5.50
N ARG A 664 23.96 -8.14 -4.37
CA ARG A 664 24.91 -9.26 -4.36
C ARG A 664 24.29 -10.51 -4.98
N LEU A 665 23.04 -10.84 -4.62
CA LEU A 665 22.32 -11.97 -5.20
C LEU A 665 22.20 -11.84 -6.72
N ALA A 666 21.83 -10.66 -7.23
CA ALA A 666 21.78 -10.40 -8.67
C ALA A 666 23.17 -10.57 -9.31
N ALA A 667 24.23 -10.03 -8.70
CA ALA A 667 25.59 -10.17 -9.20
C ALA A 667 26.07 -11.63 -9.27
N GLU A 668 25.70 -12.47 -8.30
CA GLU A 668 26.06 -13.90 -8.28
C GLU A 668 25.36 -14.71 -9.38
N HIS A 669 24.17 -14.26 -9.82
CA HIS A 669 23.38 -14.88 -10.88
C HIS A 669 23.72 -14.39 -12.29
N LEU A 670 24.69 -13.48 -12.43
CA LEU A 670 25.24 -13.11 -13.74
C LEU A 670 26.20 -14.18 -14.27
N THR A 671 26.17 -14.41 -15.59
CA THR A 671 27.24 -15.09 -16.33
C THR A 671 28.47 -14.18 -16.43
N PRO A 672 29.66 -14.71 -16.78
CA PRO A 672 30.80 -13.87 -17.13
C PRO A 672 30.44 -12.92 -18.28
N GLY A 673 30.72 -11.62 -18.12
CA GLY A 673 30.30 -10.56 -19.02
C GLY A 673 28.82 -10.16 -18.90
N GLY A 674 28.09 -10.75 -17.95
CA GLY A 674 26.68 -10.45 -17.71
C GLY A 674 26.45 -9.03 -17.20
N ILE A 675 25.28 -8.47 -17.51
CA ILE A 675 24.90 -7.10 -17.16
C ILE A 675 23.62 -7.13 -16.30
N ALA A 676 23.64 -6.44 -15.16
CA ALA A 676 22.45 -6.11 -14.40
C ALA A 676 22.03 -4.67 -14.67
N CYS A 677 20.73 -4.41 -14.82
CA CYS A 677 20.13 -3.09 -14.91
C CYS A 677 19.03 -2.93 -13.85
N GLN A 678 19.11 -1.88 -13.06
CA GLN A 678 18.14 -1.57 -12.01
C GLN A 678 17.55 -0.18 -12.25
N TRP A 679 16.23 -0.10 -12.33
CA TRP A 679 15.51 1.17 -12.33
C TRP A 679 15.71 1.94 -11.02
N LEU A 680 15.86 3.26 -11.12
CA LEU A 680 15.95 4.20 -10.01
C LEU A 680 15.12 5.47 -10.33
N PRO A 681 13.95 5.68 -9.69
CA PRO A 681 13.21 6.92 -9.86
C PRO A 681 13.97 8.08 -9.19
N ILE A 682 14.15 9.21 -9.88
CA ILE A 682 14.75 10.41 -9.26
C ILE A 682 13.70 11.33 -8.61
N TYR A 683 12.47 10.86 -8.49
CA TYR A 683 11.35 11.52 -7.80
C TYR A 683 10.96 10.74 -6.54
N GLU A 684 10.34 11.44 -5.59
CA GLU A 684 9.89 10.88 -4.29
C GLU A 684 11.00 10.22 -3.47
N LEU A 685 12.25 10.59 -3.77
CA LEU A 685 13.45 10.21 -3.05
C LEU A 685 14.20 11.48 -2.68
N SER A 686 14.76 11.54 -1.48
CA SER A 686 15.71 12.58 -1.13
C SER A 686 17.05 12.34 -1.83
N VAL A 687 17.93 13.34 -1.81
CA VAL A 687 19.32 13.16 -2.31
C VAL A 687 20.04 12.09 -1.49
N ASP A 688 19.78 11.99 -0.18
CA ASP A 688 20.39 10.97 0.68
C ASP A 688 19.89 9.56 0.35
N ASP A 689 18.61 9.42 -0.03
CA ASP A 689 18.06 8.17 -0.55
C ASP A 689 18.74 7.77 -1.87
N LEU A 690 18.96 8.71 -2.79
CA LEU A 690 19.70 8.43 -4.03
C LEU A 690 21.14 8.01 -3.75
N LYS A 691 21.83 8.72 -2.86
CA LYS A 691 23.18 8.32 -2.42
C LYS A 691 23.18 6.92 -1.83
N CYS A 692 22.16 6.59 -1.03
CA CYS A 692 21.98 5.28 -0.44
C CYS A 692 21.86 4.20 -1.52
N VAL A 693 20.97 4.37 -2.50
CA VAL A 693 20.82 3.42 -3.62
C VAL A 693 22.11 3.29 -4.42
N VAL A 694 22.70 4.40 -4.88
CA VAL A 694 23.90 4.38 -5.73
C VAL A 694 25.11 3.80 -4.99
N LYS A 695 25.29 4.11 -3.71
CA LYS A 695 26.33 3.51 -2.86
C LYS A 695 26.12 2.02 -2.70
N THR A 696 24.89 1.60 -2.41
CA THR A 696 24.56 0.19 -2.20
C THR A 696 24.77 -0.61 -3.49
N PHE A 697 24.35 -0.09 -4.64
CA PHE A 697 24.58 -0.70 -5.94
C PHE A 697 26.08 -0.79 -6.30
N SER A 698 26.81 0.32 -6.21
CA SER A 698 28.24 0.39 -6.57
C SER A 698 29.18 -0.40 -5.65
N ARG A 699 28.71 -0.83 -4.48
CA ARG A 699 29.44 -1.74 -3.57
C ARG A 699 29.32 -3.21 -3.96
N ASN A 700 28.27 -3.59 -4.68
CA ASN A 700 27.97 -4.99 -5.01
C ASN A 700 28.36 -5.38 -6.44
N PHE A 701 28.63 -4.41 -7.30
CA PHE A 701 29.16 -4.64 -8.65
C PHE A 701 30.55 -4.01 -8.79
N ARG A 702 31.45 -4.71 -9.49
CA ARG A 702 32.83 -4.24 -9.67
C ARG A 702 32.91 -3.06 -10.64
N TYR A 703 32.11 -3.10 -11.70
CA TYR A 703 32.00 -2.07 -12.72
C TYR A 703 30.55 -1.61 -12.79
N THR A 704 30.34 -0.30 -12.65
CA THR A 704 29.03 0.31 -12.70
C THR A 704 28.98 1.52 -13.60
N MET A 705 27.77 1.82 -14.10
CA MET A 705 27.44 3.00 -14.90
C MET A 705 26.02 3.47 -14.58
N LEU A 706 25.71 4.73 -14.89
CA LEU A 706 24.41 5.36 -14.67
C LEU A 706 23.99 6.17 -15.91
N TRP A 707 22.78 5.88 -16.40
CA TRP A 707 22.05 6.69 -17.37
C TRP A 707 20.98 7.51 -16.66
N LEU A 708 20.65 8.68 -17.21
CA LEU A 708 19.60 9.54 -16.69
C LEU A 708 18.71 9.98 -17.85
N THR A 709 17.51 9.44 -17.89
CA THR A 709 16.42 9.85 -18.78
C THR A 709 15.66 11.02 -18.13
N ARG A 710 14.44 11.35 -18.60
CA ARG A 710 13.69 12.52 -18.09
C ARG A 710 13.45 12.46 -16.57
N ASN A 711 12.83 11.40 -16.06
CA ASN A 711 12.42 11.30 -14.65
C ASN A 711 13.12 10.16 -13.90
N ASP A 712 13.93 9.38 -14.59
CA ASP A 712 14.38 8.08 -14.14
C ASP A 712 15.85 7.89 -14.46
N ALA A 713 16.54 7.14 -13.61
CA ALA A 713 17.91 6.72 -13.83
C ALA A 713 17.98 5.19 -13.95
N GLU A 714 18.90 4.72 -14.77
CA GLU A 714 19.17 3.30 -14.95
C GLU A 714 20.57 2.98 -14.44
N LEU A 715 20.63 2.16 -13.37
CA LEU A 715 21.88 1.69 -12.78
C LEU A 715 22.32 0.42 -13.46
N VAL A 716 23.48 0.46 -14.11
CA VAL A 716 24.06 -0.68 -14.81
C VAL A 716 25.25 -1.23 -14.01
N GLY A 717 25.28 -2.54 -13.79
CA GLY A 717 26.30 -3.22 -13.01
C GLY A 717 26.81 -4.49 -13.67
N SER A 718 28.12 -4.75 -13.55
CA SER A 718 28.75 -6.00 -13.98
C SER A 718 29.93 -6.38 -13.07
N ASN A 719 30.26 -7.67 -13.06
CA ASN A 719 31.48 -8.18 -12.43
C ASN A 719 32.69 -8.10 -13.35
N ASP A 720 32.46 -7.92 -14.66
CA ASP A 720 33.49 -7.79 -15.69
C ASP A 720 33.49 -6.36 -16.28
N PRO A 721 34.61 -5.92 -16.89
CA PRO A 721 34.69 -4.58 -17.49
C PRO A 721 33.61 -4.38 -18.57
N ILE A 722 32.80 -3.33 -18.39
CA ILE A 722 31.82 -2.89 -19.39
C ILE A 722 32.56 -2.03 -20.43
N VAL A 723 32.83 -2.62 -21.60
CA VAL A 723 33.51 -1.95 -22.71
C VAL A 723 32.54 -1.77 -23.86
N ILE A 724 32.31 -0.53 -24.25
CA ILE A 724 31.36 -0.14 -25.29
C ILE A 724 32.08 -0.13 -26.64
N ASP A 725 31.75 -1.09 -27.50
CA ASP A 725 32.09 -1.04 -28.92
C ASP A 725 30.99 -0.27 -29.66
N GLU A 726 31.27 1.00 -29.97
CA GLU A 726 30.31 1.87 -30.63
C GLU A 726 29.90 1.39 -32.03
N GLN A 727 30.78 0.72 -32.78
CA GLN A 727 30.42 0.20 -34.11
C GLN A 727 29.48 -1.00 -33.99
N ASP A 728 29.71 -1.84 -32.99
CA ASP A 728 28.79 -2.93 -32.64
C ASP A 728 27.44 -2.40 -32.16
N LEU A 729 27.48 -1.39 -31.28
CA LEU A 729 26.30 -0.72 -30.76
C LEU A 729 25.45 -0.14 -31.89
N GLU A 730 26.05 0.62 -32.81
CA GLU A 730 25.37 1.22 -33.97
C GLU A 730 24.68 0.15 -34.82
N ARG A 731 25.39 -0.93 -35.15
CA ARG A 731 24.85 -2.05 -35.93
C ARG A 731 23.68 -2.74 -35.23
N ARG A 732 23.73 -2.88 -33.90
CA ARG A 732 22.67 -3.53 -33.12
C ARG A 732 21.47 -2.62 -32.90
N ILE A 733 21.68 -1.31 -32.75
CA ILE A 733 20.60 -0.31 -32.72
C ILE A 733 19.88 -0.28 -34.07
N ALA A 734 20.59 -0.40 -35.19
CA ALA A 734 20.01 -0.42 -36.53
C ALA A 734 19.14 -1.65 -36.85
N ALA A 735 19.05 -2.65 -35.96
CA ALA A 735 18.14 -3.78 -36.14
C ALA A 735 16.68 -3.30 -36.09
N PRO A 736 15.77 -3.73 -36.99
CA PRO A 736 14.46 -3.09 -37.17
C PRO A 736 13.65 -2.84 -35.90
N GLY A 737 13.45 -3.87 -35.06
CA GLY A 737 12.68 -3.73 -33.82
C GLY A 737 13.37 -2.86 -32.76
N VAL A 738 14.70 -2.90 -32.69
CA VAL A 738 15.48 -2.05 -31.76
C VAL A 738 15.47 -0.59 -32.23
N LEU A 739 15.62 -0.37 -33.53
CA LEU A 739 15.62 0.95 -34.15
C LEU A 739 14.25 1.62 -33.99
N ASP A 740 13.16 0.89 -34.25
CA ASP A 740 11.80 1.41 -34.15
C ASP A 740 11.50 1.87 -32.72
N ASP A 741 11.86 1.06 -31.72
CA ASP A 741 11.69 1.40 -30.31
C ASP A 741 12.53 2.62 -29.93
N LEU A 742 13.86 2.57 -30.14
CA LEU A 742 14.76 3.63 -29.68
C LEU A 742 14.57 4.95 -30.44
N LYS A 743 14.25 4.91 -31.74
CA LYS A 743 13.95 6.12 -32.51
C LYS A 743 12.70 6.83 -32.02
N SER A 744 11.71 6.09 -31.50
CA SER A 744 10.49 6.70 -30.94
C SER A 744 10.75 7.57 -29.70
N VAL A 745 11.89 7.36 -29.04
CA VAL A 745 12.32 8.06 -27.81
C VAL A 745 13.61 8.86 -28.01
N ASP A 746 13.92 9.23 -29.25
CA ASP A 746 15.08 10.04 -29.67
C ASP A 746 16.44 9.39 -29.32
N MET A 747 16.54 8.06 -29.38
CA MET A 747 17.76 7.26 -29.13
C MET A 747 18.16 6.38 -30.34
N GLY A 748 17.79 6.79 -31.55
CA GLY A 748 17.86 5.96 -32.77
C GLY A 748 19.25 5.69 -33.35
N SER A 749 20.33 6.16 -32.71
CA SER A 749 21.72 5.90 -33.09
C SER A 749 22.59 5.65 -31.86
N ALA A 750 23.80 5.12 -32.03
CA ALA A 750 24.75 4.96 -30.94
C ALA A 750 25.14 6.30 -30.31
N GLU A 751 25.24 7.38 -31.09
CA GLU A 751 25.55 8.71 -30.54
C GLU A 751 24.39 9.22 -29.67
N ASP A 752 23.15 9.12 -30.15
CA ASP A 752 21.96 9.57 -29.42
C ASP A 752 21.77 8.78 -28.12
N PHE A 753 21.91 7.47 -28.19
CA PHE A 753 21.79 6.57 -27.06
C PHE A 753 22.84 6.85 -25.97
N LEU A 754 24.09 7.09 -26.38
CA LEU A 754 25.20 7.34 -25.46
C LEU A 754 25.17 8.76 -24.86
N ALA A 755 24.41 9.71 -25.43
CA ALA A 755 24.28 11.07 -24.91
C ALA A 755 23.65 11.14 -23.50
N TYR A 756 22.85 10.13 -23.14
CA TYR A 756 22.16 10.00 -21.85
C TYR A 756 23.05 9.45 -20.72
N PHE A 757 24.27 9.00 -21.03
CA PHE A 757 25.25 8.59 -20.03
C PHE A 757 25.58 9.76 -19.09
N VAL A 758 25.55 9.50 -17.79
CA VAL A 758 25.96 10.48 -16.77
C VAL A 758 27.33 10.13 -16.23
N MET A 759 27.50 8.96 -15.62
CA MET A 759 28.70 8.64 -14.86
C MET A 759 28.99 7.13 -14.87
N GLY A 760 30.27 6.77 -14.73
CA GLY A 760 30.68 5.39 -14.55
C GLY A 760 31.08 5.10 -13.11
N THR A 761 31.99 4.12 -12.95
CA THR A 761 32.26 3.51 -11.65
C THR A 761 32.85 4.49 -10.63
N ARG A 762 33.70 5.41 -11.09
CA ARG A 762 34.30 6.42 -10.21
C ARG A 762 33.25 7.42 -9.76
N GLY A 763 32.55 8.07 -10.69
CA GLY A 763 31.49 9.03 -10.37
C GLY A 763 30.39 8.46 -9.46
N MET A 764 29.96 7.21 -9.67
CA MET A 764 28.98 6.56 -8.79
C MET A 764 29.50 6.35 -7.36
N ARG A 765 30.78 5.96 -7.22
CA ARG A 765 31.41 5.78 -5.90
C ARG A 765 31.52 7.12 -5.16
N GLU A 766 31.97 8.17 -5.85
CA GLU A 766 32.10 9.52 -5.32
C GLU A 766 30.74 10.12 -4.93
N PHE A 767 29.72 9.99 -5.80
CA PHE A 767 28.36 10.43 -5.49
C PHE A 767 27.79 9.72 -4.26
N GLY A 768 28.00 8.41 -4.17
CA GLY A 768 27.56 7.59 -3.04
C GLY A 768 28.31 7.84 -1.73
N GLU A 769 29.37 8.65 -1.70
CA GLU A 769 30.08 8.97 -0.45
C GLU A 769 29.17 9.68 0.56
N GLY A 770 29.30 9.27 1.82
CA GLY A 770 28.43 9.73 2.92
C GLY A 770 27.02 9.13 2.92
N GLY A 771 26.58 8.43 1.87
CA GLY A 771 25.28 7.74 1.85
C GLY A 771 25.21 6.59 2.87
N VAL A 772 24.02 6.30 3.39
CA VAL A 772 23.78 5.09 4.20
C VAL A 772 23.79 3.85 3.29
N LEU A 773 24.23 2.69 3.77
CA LEU A 773 24.05 1.44 3.01
C LEU A 773 22.67 0.88 3.32
N ASN A 774 21.90 0.53 2.28
CA ASN A 774 20.65 -0.20 2.46
C ASN A 774 20.96 -1.69 2.65
N THR A 775 20.47 -2.25 3.74
CA THR A 775 20.68 -3.66 4.12
C THR A 775 19.37 -4.26 4.57
N ASP A 776 19.27 -5.59 4.55
CA ASP A 776 18.11 -6.31 5.07
C ASP A 776 17.83 -6.05 6.57
N ASP A 777 18.83 -5.61 7.34
CA ASP A 777 18.66 -5.32 8.78
C ASP A 777 18.15 -3.90 9.04
N ASN A 778 18.77 -2.88 8.42
CA ASN A 778 18.39 -1.48 8.67
C ASN A 778 17.20 -1.00 7.82
N LEU A 779 16.95 -1.61 6.66
CA LEU A 779 15.86 -1.31 5.73
C LEU A 779 15.66 0.20 5.49
N TYR A 780 16.77 0.93 5.40
CA TYR A 780 16.78 2.39 5.41
C TYR A 780 15.78 2.98 4.41
N LEU A 781 15.81 2.53 3.15
CA LEU A 781 14.96 3.05 2.08
C LEU A 781 13.47 2.79 2.31
N GLU A 782 13.10 1.67 2.95
CA GLU A 782 11.69 1.35 3.22
C GLU A 782 11.07 2.37 4.20
N PHE A 783 11.89 2.99 5.05
CA PHE A 783 11.44 3.98 6.04
C PHE A 783 11.75 5.44 5.66
N SER A 784 12.83 5.72 4.93
CA SER A 784 13.20 7.09 4.53
C SER A 784 12.46 7.58 3.29
N ALA A 785 12.34 6.74 2.25
CA ALA A 785 11.71 7.12 0.99
C ALA A 785 10.25 7.58 1.13
N PRO A 786 9.38 6.96 1.96
CA PRO A 786 8.01 7.45 2.17
C PRO A 786 7.92 8.88 2.73
N MET A 787 9.00 9.42 3.31
CA MET A 787 9.04 10.81 3.80
C MET A 787 9.08 11.82 2.66
N SER A 788 9.61 11.41 1.50
CA SER A 788 9.77 12.26 0.32
C SER A 788 8.60 12.18 -0.67
N MET A 789 7.58 11.34 -0.41
CA MET A 789 6.36 11.31 -1.22
C MET A 789 5.71 12.71 -1.25
N ASP A 790 5.19 13.12 -2.42
CA ASP A 790 4.61 14.45 -2.68
C ASP A 790 5.58 15.66 -2.60
N VAL A 791 6.86 15.46 -2.25
CA VAL A 791 7.86 16.53 -2.20
C VAL A 791 8.54 16.69 -3.57
N PRO A 792 8.59 17.90 -4.16
CA PRO A 792 9.35 18.16 -5.40
C PRO A 792 10.85 17.90 -5.20
N THR A 793 11.33 16.78 -5.73
CA THR A 793 12.69 16.26 -5.52
C THR A 793 13.49 16.13 -6.81
N GLN A 794 12.82 15.96 -7.96
CA GLN A 794 13.40 15.70 -9.28
C GLN A 794 14.53 16.67 -9.66
N GLY A 795 14.26 17.98 -9.66
CA GLY A 795 15.27 18.97 -10.05
C GLY A 795 16.51 18.96 -9.16
N ARG A 796 16.32 18.80 -7.83
CA ARG A 796 17.42 18.70 -6.86
C ARG A 796 18.24 17.43 -7.07
N ASN A 797 17.56 16.33 -7.33
CA ASN A 797 18.14 15.02 -7.55
C ASN A 797 18.93 14.95 -8.87
N ALA A 798 18.35 15.42 -9.97
CA ALA A 798 19.03 15.55 -11.25
C ALA A 798 20.28 16.43 -11.13
N HIS A 799 20.16 17.58 -10.45
CA HIS A 799 21.31 18.45 -10.19
C HIS A 799 22.41 17.74 -9.39
N ALA A 800 22.04 16.97 -8.35
CA ALA A 800 23.00 16.23 -7.55
C ALA A 800 23.75 15.16 -8.36
N LEU A 801 23.07 14.44 -9.26
CA LEU A 801 23.67 13.44 -10.15
C LEU A 801 24.60 14.08 -11.19
N TYR A 802 24.16 15.14 -11.86
CA TYR A 802 24.94 15.77 -12.94
C TYR A 802 26.26 16.40 -12.46
N ARG A 803 26.41 16.70 -11.16
CA ARG A 803 27.70 17.16 -10.59
C ARG A 803 28.83 16.14 -10.72
N TYR A 804 28.50 14.86 -10.90
CA TYR A 804 29.45 13.77 -11.06
C TYR A 804 29.51 13.25 -12.51
N ARG A 805 29.01 14.04 -13.48
CA ARG A 805 29.03 13.64 -14.89
C ARG A 805 30.47 13.38 -15.36
N GLU A 806 30.68 12.27 -16.08
CA GLU A 806 31.96 11.85 -16.63
C GLU A 806 31.97 11.86 -18.17
N SER A 807 33.15 11.96 -18.77
CA SER A 807 33.33 11.70 -20.20
C SER A 807 33.22 10.19 -20.44
N LEU A 808 32.55 9.79 -21.53
CA LEU A 808 32.39 8.38 -21.89
C LEU A 808 33.69 7.75 -22.43
N LEU A 809 34.68 8.57 -22.83
CA LEU A 809 35.92 8.11 -23.47
C LEU A 809 36.62 6.92 -22.80
N PRO A 810 36.75 6.84 -21.46
CA PRO A 810 37.41 5.72 -20.79
C PRO A 810 36.69 4.37 -20.95
N TYR A 811 35.41 4.39 -21.34
CA TYR A 811 34.54 3.23 -21.42
C TYR A 811 34.37 2.71 -22.87
N LEU A 812 34.91 3.44 -23.86
CA LEU A 812 34.82 3.07 -25.27
C LEU A 812 35.99 2.18 -25.71
N LEU A 813 35.70 1.24 -26.60
CA LEU A 813 36.74 0.52 -27.33
C LEU A 813 37.58 1.52 -28.18
N PRO A 814 38.93 1.47 -28.13
CA PRO A 814 39.75 2.37 -28.94
C PRO A 814 39.49 2.19 -30.44
N ALA A 815 39.33 3.30 -31.16
CA ALA A 815 39.16 3.28 -32.62
C ALA A 815 40.47 2.84 -33.31
N SER A 816 40.34 2.04 -34.38
CA SER A 816 41.46 1.66 -35.24
C SER A 816 41.91 2.84 -36.11
N GLY A 817 43.18 3.25 -35.99
CA GLY A 817 43.77 4.33 -36.79
C GLY A 817 43.71 5.71 -36.14
N ARG A 818 44.75 6.52 -36.38
CA ARG A 818 44.98 7.80 -35.68
C ARG A 818 43.92 8.86 -36.00
N ALA A 819 43.49 8.96 -37.26
CA ALA A 819 42.50 9.95 -37.69
C ALA A 819 41.10 9.66 -37.10
N ALA A 820 40.62 8.41 -37.24
CA ALA A 820 39.34 7.98 -36.68
C ALA A 820 39.30 8.15 -35.15
N ARG A 821 40.40 7.85 -34.46
CA ARG A 821 40.54 8.10 -33.01
C ARG A 821 40.40 9.57 -32.66
N LYS A 822 41.03 10.48 -33.42
CA LYS A 822 40.94 11.94 -33.18
C LYS A 822 39.49 12.43 -33.35
N THR A 823 38.84 12.08 -34.45
CA THR A 823 37.45 12.47 -34.72
C THR A 823 36.48 11.93 -33.66
N ARG A 824 36.63 10.67 -33.24
CA ARG A 824 35.83 10.11 -32.15
C ARG A 824 36.01 10.88 -30.84
N ILE A 825 37.26 11.19 -30.48
CA ILE A 825 37.55 11.97 -29.26
C ILE A 825 36.88 13.35 -29.31
N GLU A 826 37.02 14.07 -30.41
CA GLU A 826 36.41 15.40 -30.57
C GLU A 826 34.88 15.35 -30.44
N ARG A 827 34.24 14.33 -31.02
CA ARG A 827 32.79 14.13 -30.94
C ARG A 827 32.32 13.77 -29.52
N ILE A 828 33.00 12.85 -28.83
CA ILE A 828 32.63 12.48 -27.45
C ILE A 828 32.85 13.64 -26.48
N GLU A 829 33.92 14.41 -26.64
CA GLU A 829 34.16 15.61 -25.83
C GLU A 829 33.16 16.73 -26.13
N ARG A 830 32.70 16.85 -27.40
CA ARG A 830 31.57 17.72 -27.74
C ARG A 830 30.30 17.26 -27.02
N ASN A 831 29.97 15.97 -27.06
CA ASN A 831 28.85 15.39 -26.33
C ASN A 831 28.92 15.63 -24.82
N PHE A 832 30.11 15.49 -24.21
CA PHE A 832 30.31 15.76 -22.79
C PHE A 832 30.00 17.23 -22.45
N ARG A 833 30.53 18.19 -23.23
CA ARG A 833 30.23 19.62 -23.05
C ARG A 833 28.76 19.95 -23.25
N SER A 834 28.13 19.43 -24.30
CA SER A 834 26.67 19.58 -24.53
C SER A 834 25.87 19.01 -23.36
N GLY A 835 26.28 17.87 -22.81
CA GLY A 835 25.68 17.27 -21.62
C GLY A 835 25.72 18.16 -20.38
N GLN A 836 26.75 19.01 -20.21
CA GLN A 836 26.83 19.98 -19.11
C GLN A 836 25.82 21.12 -19.29
N THR A 837 25.68 21.65 -20.51
CA THR A 837 24.66 22.68 -20.81
C THR A 837 23.25 22.10 -20.71
N TYR A 838 23.05 20.86 -21.16
CA TYR A 838 21.79 20.13 -21.03
C TYR A 838 21.39 19.89 -19.57
N ALA A 839 22.35 19.56 -18.69
CA ALA A 839 22.08 19.37 -17.27
C ALA A 839 21.37 20.58 -16.64
N LEU A 840 21.79 21.81 -16.99
CA LEU A 840 21.13 23.03 -16.53
C LEU A 840 19.69 23.13 -17.06
N ALA A 841 19.48 22.91 -18.36
CA ALA A 841 18.15 22.94 -18.96
C ALA A 841 17.22 21.89 -18.34
N HIS A 842 17.71 20.67 -18.14
CA HIS A 842 16.94 19.58 -17.56
C HIS A 842 16.57 19.84 -16.09
N VAL A 843 17.52 20.33 -15.28
CA VAL A 843 17.26 20.72 -13.87
C VAL A 843 16.23 21.83 -13.79
N LEU A 844 16.35 22.86 -14.63
CA LEU A 844 15.37 23.94 -14.70
C LEU A 844 13.99 23.41 -15.10
N PHE A 845 13.93 22.53 -16.11
CA PHE A 845 12.68 21.89 -16.53
C PHE A 845 12.00 21.12 -15.39
N LEU A 846 12.74 20.22 -14.73
CA LEU A 846 12.23 19.41 -13.61
C LEU A 846 11.87 20.25 -12.37
N SER A 847 12.40 21.46 -12.27
CA SER A 847 12.06 22.42 -11.21
C SER A 847 10.91 23.36 -11.59
N GLY A 848 10.24 23.13 -12.74
CA GLY A 848 9.16 23.99 -13.25
C GLY A 848 9.63 25.28 -13.93
N GLY A 849 10.93 25.49 -14.06
CA GLY A 849 11.58 26.67 -14.64
C GLY A 849 11.73 26.65 -16.17
N TYR A 850 10.97 25.84 -16.90
CA TYR A 850 11.09 25.70 -18.36
C TYR A 850 10.68 26.96 -19.16
N ARG A 851 10.10 27.96 -18.51
CA ARG A 851 9.75 29.28 -19.12
C ARG A 851 10.74 30.39 -18.75
N THR A 852 11.82 30.06 -18.05
CA THR A 852 12.81 31.06 -17.59
C THR A 852 13.77 31.47 -18.71
N PRO A 853 14.31 32.70 -18.68
CA PRO A 853 15.37 33.13 -19.60
C PRO A 853 16.60 32.21 -19.56
N GLU A 854 16.93 31.67 -18.40
CA GLU A 854 18.04 30.74 -18.19
C GLU A 854 17.82 29.44 -18.96
N PHE A 855 16.61 28.88 -18.92
CA PHE A 855 16.25 27.70 -19.70
C PHE A 855 16.35 27.98 -21.21
N ALA A 856 15.78 29.10 -21.66
CA ALA A 856 15.84 29.49 -23.07
C ALA A 856 17.28 29.70 -23.56
N LYS A 857 18.13 30.29 -22.72
CA LYS A 857 19.56 30.48 -22.99
C LYS A 857 20.29 29.13 -23.11
N ALA A 858 20.07 28.20 -22.17
CA ALA A 858 20.69 26.88 -22.20
C ALA A 858 20.27 26.08 -23.45
N MET A 859 18.97 26.07 -23.77
CA MET A 859 18.47 25.41 -24.99
C MET A 859 18.99 26.07 -26.27
N GLY A 860 19.05 27.40 -26.33
CA GLY A 860 19.60 28.12 -27.48
C GLY A 860 21.13 27.99 -27.64
N GLU A 861 21.85 27.68 -26.57
CA GLU A 861 23.27 27.31 -26.63
C GLU A 861 23.46 25.89 -27.16
N LEU A 862 22.63 24.93 -26.73
CA LEU A 862 22.64 23.57 -27.24
C LEU A 862 22.35 23.52 -28.75
N GLU A 863 21.31 24.21 -29.20
CA GLU A 863 20.95 24.28 -30.62
C GLU A 863 22.09 24.86 -31.49
N ARG A 864 22.86 25.84 -30.98
CA ARG A 864 23.99 26.42 -31.71
C ARG A 864 25.25 25.57 -31.68
N SER A 865 25.54 24.94 -30.54
CA SER A 865 26.79 24.22 -30.31
C SER A 865 26.74 22.75 -30.74
N HIS A 866 25.55 22.15 -30.70
CA HIS A 866 25.29 20.75 -31.07
C HIS A 866 23.84 20.57 -31.56
N PRO A 867 23.52 21.02 -32.78
CA PRO A 867 22.21 20.77 -33.39
C PRO A 867 21.93 19.26 -33.46
N GLY A 868 20.72 18.84 -33.12
CA GLY A 868 20.34 17.43 -33.09
C GLY A 868 20.80 16.65 -31.86
N TYR A 869 21.23 17.32 -30.78
CA TYR A 869 21.60 16.64 -29.54
C TYR A 869 20.35 16.00 -28.90
N ALA A 870 20.22 14.67 -29.05
CA ALA A 870 19.05 13.88 -28.68
C ALA A 870 18.38 14.25 -27.33
N PRO A 871 19.11 14.36 -26.19
CA PRO A 871 18.49 14.76 -24.93
C PRO A 871 17.81 16.14 -24.97
N ALA A 872 18.37 17.10 -25.72
CA ALA A 872 17.77 18.42 -25.89
C ALA A 872 16.54 18.38 -26.81
N ASP A 873 16.58 17.60 -27.88
CA ASP A 873 15.42 17.44 -28.78
C ASP A 873 14.25 16.77 -28.08
N PHE A 874 14.54 15.76 -27.25
CA PHE A 874 13.55 15.14 -26.37
C PHE A 874 12.91 16.17 -25.45
N LEU A 875 13.72 16.97 -24.74
CA LEU A 875 13.25 18.00 -23.81
C LEU A 875 12.46 19.12 -24.52
N LYS A 876 12.82 19.46 -25.75
CA LYS A 876 12.10 20.42 -26.61
C LYS A 876 10.71 19.89 -26.98
N GLY A 877 10.60 18.59 -27.27
CA GLY A 877 9.33 17.90 -27.45
C GLY A 877 8.43 18.00 -26.20
N GLU A 878 8.99 17.68 -25.04
CA GLU A 878 8.29 17.78 -23.75
C GLU A 878 7.77 19.19 -23.46
N VAL A 879 8.59 20.22 -23.68
CA VAL A 879 8.18 21.62 -23.50
C VAL A 879 7.07 22.00 -24.48
N ARG A 880 7.14 21.53 -25.72
CA ARG A 880 6.08 21.77 -26.72
C ARG A 880 4.76 21.14 -26.28
N ASP A 881 4.79 19.93 -25.73
CA ASP A 881 3.59 19.22 -25.30
C ASP A 881 2.98 19.87 -24.04
N LEU A 882 3.80 20.32 -23.09
CA LEU A 882 3.36 21.15 -21.95
C LEU A 882 2.79 22.50 -22.39
N ALA A 883 3.41 23.15 -23.38
CA ALA A 883 2.91 24.41 -23.94
C ALA A 883 1.58 24.19 -24.67
N ALA A 884 1.41 23.08 -25.39
CA ALA A 884 0.18 22.74 -26.08
C ALA A 884 -1.00 22.53 -25.12
N GLY A 885 -0.76 21.97 -23.92
CA GLY A 885 -1.75 21.85 -22.86
C GLY A 885 -2.07 23.16 -22.12
N THR A 886 -1.34 24.25 -22.38
CA THR A 886 -1.60 25.55 -21.73
C THR A 886 -2.91 26.14 -22.27
N PRO A 887 -3.84 26.58 -21.41
CA PRO A 887 -5.09 27.18 -21.87
C PRO A 887 -4.83 28.42 -22.75
N THR A 888 -5.38 28.44 -23.95
CA THR A 888 -5.27 29.57 -24.90
C THR A 888 -6.61 30.28 -25.04
N LEU A 889 -6.62 31.60 -24.89
CA LEU A 889 -7.82 32.40 -25.08
C LEU A 889 -8.30 32.31 -26.53
N ILE A 890 -9.56 31.95 -26.73
CA ILE A 890 -10.22 32.02 -28.03
C ILE A 890 -10.82 33.42 -28.19
N ARG A 891 -11.69 33.80 -27.24
CA ARG A 891 -12.44 35.07 -27.25
C ARG A 891 -12.99 35.38 -25.87
N SER A 892 -13.19 36.66 -25.57
CA SER A 892 -13.82 37.12 -24.32
C SER A 892 -14.97 38.06 -24.61
N GLU A 893 -15.97 38.06 -23.72
CA GLU A 893 -17.09 38.99 -23.76
C GLU A 893 -17.30 39.65 -22.41
N LYS A 894 -17.49 40.98 -22.43
CA LYS A 894 -17.63 41.82 -21.24
C LYS A 894 -19.08 42.17 -20.98
N PHE A 895 -19.51 42.01 -19.74
CA PHE A 895 -20.85 42.31 -19.25
C PHE A 895 -20.76 43.33 -18.11
N PHE A 896 -21.64 44.32 -18.12
CA PHE A 896 -21.71 45.35 -17.09
C PHE A 896 -22.94 45.12 -16.22
N LEU A 897 -22.73 44.95 -14.91
CA LEU A 897 -23.75 44.50 -13.96
C LEU A 897 -23.78 45.43 -12.73
N LEU A 898 -24.84 45.37 -11.93
CA LEU A 898 -24.92 46.02 -10.61
C LEU A 898 -24.76 44.99 -9.48
N ASP A 899 -23.88 45.27 -8.50
CA ASP A 899 -23.78 44.48 -7.27
C ASP A 899 -24.97 44.74 -6.32
N ALA A 900 -25.01 44.03 -5.19
CA ALA A 900 -26.06 44.19 -4.17
C ALA A 900 -26.12 45.61 -3.57
N ALA A 901 -25.03 46.38 -3.66
CA ALA A 901 -24.95 47.77 -3.22
C ALA A 901 -25.25 48.78 -4.35
N GLY A 902 -25.66 48.31 -5.54
CA GLY A 902 -25.96 49.15 -6.70
C GLY A 902 -24.72 49.69 -7.42
N ARG A 903 -23.52 49.18 -7.12
CA ARG A 903 -22.27 49.60 -7.77
C ARG A 903 -22.04 48.82 -9.04
N ARG A 904 -21.50 49.48 -10.06
CA ARG A 904 -21.15 48.85 -11.34
C ARG A 904 -20.01 47.84 -11.16
N VAL A 905 -20.22 46.63 -11.65
CA VAL A 905 -19.23 45.55 -11.74
C VAL A 905 -19.09 45.15 -13.20
N THR A 906 -17.84 44.94 -13.64
CA THR A 906 -17.56 44.35 -14.96
C THR A 906 -17.21 42.88 -14.77
N VAL A 907 -17.90 42.01 -15.51
CA VAL A 907 -17.63 40.57 -15.59
C VAL A 907 -17.18 40.25 -17.00
N GLU A 908 -16.08 39.52 -17.15
CA GLU A 908 -15.55 39.11 -18.44
C GLU A 908 -15.54 37.59 -18.52
N ILE A 909 -16.37 37.04 -19.41
CA ILE A 909 -16.45 35.60 -19.66
C ILE A 909 -15.57 35.30 -20.87
N SER A 910 -14.55 34.48 -20.65
CA SER A 910 -13.64 34.02 -21.70
C SER A 910 -13.94 32.59 -22.10
N ALA A 911 -13.99 32.34 -23.41
CA ALA A 911 -13.87 31.01 -23.97
C ALA A 911 -12.39 30.70 -24.14
N VAL A 912 -11.92 29.65 -23.47
CA VAL A 912 -10.52 29.23 -23.46
C VAL A 912 -10.42 27.81 -23.99
N LYS A 913 -9.52 27.58 -24.96
CA LYS A 913 -9.21 26.26 -25.48
C LYS A 913 -8.15 25.61 -24.60
N VAL A 914 -8.38 24.36 -24.23
CA VAL A 914 -7.38 23.47 -23.63
C VAL A 914 -7.22 22.28 -24.56
N ARG A 915 -6.04 22.12 -25.18
CA ARG A 915 -5.79 20.98 -26.06
C ARG A 915 -5.64 19.72 -25.22
N ILE A 916 -6.35 18.66 -25.58
CA ILE A 916 -6.28 17.34 -24.92
C ILE A 916 -5.45 16.38 -25.77
N GLY A 917 -5.64 16.41 -27.10
CA GLY A 917 -4.92 15.60 -28.06
C GLY A 917 -4.83 16.28 -29.44
N GLU A 918 -4.47 15.52 -30.47
CA GLU A 918 -4.46 16.03 -31.85
C GLU A 918 -5.87 16.24 -32.43
N GLU A 919 -6.83 15.44 -31.98
CA GLU A 919 -8.20 15.40 -32.51
C GLU A 919 -9.26 15.79 -31.45
N ARG A 920 -8.82 16.24 -30.27
CA ARG A 920 -9.69 16.58 -29.15
C ARG A 920 -9.20 17.82 -28.40
N ALA A 921 -10.12 18.74 -28.13
CA ALA A 921 -9.88 19.90 -27.27
C ALA A 921 -11.09 20.17 -26.37
N ALA A 922 -10.84 20.71 -25.19
CA ALA A 922 -11.88 21.24 -24.31
C ALA A 922 -12.03 22.75 -24.54
N VAL A 923 -13.26 23.23 -24.66
CA VAL A 923 -13.60 24.65 -24.61
C VAL A 923 -14.19 24.95 -23.25
N VAL A 924 -13.50 25.76 -22.47
CA VAL A 924 -13.84 26.10 -21.08
C VAL A 924 -14.27 27.56 -21.02
N PHE A 925 -15.43 27.83 -20.44
CA PHE A 925 -15.93 29.18 -20.22
C PHE A 925 -15.61 29.62 -18.79
N VAL A 926 -14.82 30.68 -18.65
CA VAL A 926 -14.28 31.12 -17.35
C VAL A 926 -14.59 32.59 -17.14
N ASP A 927 -15.02 32.95 -15.93
CA ASP A 927 -15.00 34.35 -15.48
C ASP A 927 -13.57 34.75 -15.09
N ASN A 928 -12.98 35.68 -15.83
CA ASN A 928 -11.61 36.13 -15.62
C ASN A 928 -11.39 36.73 -14.22
N ARG A 929 -12.42 37.32 -13.61
CA ARG A 929 -12.31 37.98 -12.31
C ARG A 929 -12.30 37.00 -11.16
N THR A 930 -13.25 36.07 -11.16
CA THR A 930 -13.41 35.08 -10.08
C THR A 930 -12.64 33.79 -10.33
N ARG A 931 -12.12 33.59 -11.55
CA ARG A 931 -11.54 32.33 -12.05
C ARG A 931 -12.51 31.15 -11.94
N LYS A 932 -13.82 31.43 -11.89
CA LYS A 932 -14.86 30.41 -11.82
C LYS A 932 -15.16 29.88 -13.22
N ILE A 933 -15.18 28.56 -13.36
CA ILE A 933 -15.61 27.87 -14.57
C ILE A 933 -17.15 27.85 -14.60
N PHE A 934 -17.74 28.29 -15.70
CA PHE A 934 -19.19 28.31 -15.94
C PHE A 934 -19.67 27.06 -16.70
N GLY A 935 -18.77 26.42 -17.44
CA GLY A 935 -19.02 25.15 -18.12
C GLY A 935 -17.88 24.81 -19.07
N GLN A 936 -17.85 23.55 -19.52
CA GLN A 936 -16.89 23.08 -20.51
C GLN A 936 -17.53 22.14 -21.52
N LYS A 937 -16.98 22.05 -22.73
CA LYS A 937 -17.35 21.04 -23.72
C LYS A 937 -16.13 20.48 -24.43
N TYR A 938 -16.08 19.16 -24.57
CA TYR A 938 -15.10 18.50 -25.43
C TYR A 938 -15.58 18.54 -26.87
N ILE A 939 -14.65 18.88 -27.76
CA ILE A 939 -14.85 18.91 -29.19
C ILE A 939 -13.89 17.89 -29.78
N ASP A 940 -14.47 16.85 -30.38
CA ASP A 940 -13.77 15.85 -31.17
C ASP A 940 -13.92 16.21 -32.65
N ALA A 941 -12.80 16.29 -33.37
CA ALA A 941 -12.77 16.57 -34.80
C ALA A 941 -11.43 16.11 -35.39
N GLU A 942 -11.40 15.82 -36.69
CA GLU A 942 -10.14 15.53 -37.39
C GLU A 942 -9.12 16.66 -37.15
N LYS A 943 -7.83 16.30 -37.11
CA LYS A 943 -6.72 17.20 -36.77
C LYS A 943 -6.78 18.56 -37.48
N ASN A 944 -7.13 18.56 -38.76
CA ASN A 944 -7.18 19.78 -39.58
C ASN A 944 -8.49 20.60 -39.39
N ALA A 945 -9.53 20.00 -38.82
CA ALA A 945 -10.83 20.63 -38.60
C ALA A 945 -11.05 21.09 -37.14
N LEU A 946 -10.24 20.60 -36.19
CA LEU A 946 -10.40 20.84 -34.76
C LEU A 946 -10.45 22.33 -34.40
N GLU A 947 -9.50 23.13 -34.89
CA GLU A 947 -9.44 24.58 -34.59
C GLU A 947 -10.68 25.34 -35.08
N GLY A 948 -11.18 24.99 -36.27
CA GLY A 948 -12.40 25.58 -36.83
C GLY A 948 -13.66 25.18 -36.05
N SER A 949 -13.73 23.93 -35.59
CA SER A 949 -14.85 23.46 -34.77
C SER A 949 -14.84 24.08 -33.37
N VAL A 950 -13.65 24.20 -32.75
CA VAL A 950 -13.46 24.89 -31.46
C VAL A 950 -13.88 26.35 -31.54
N SER A 951 -13.40 27.07 -32.56
CA SER A 951 -13.71 28.50 -32.71
C SER A 951 -15.20 28.73 -32.95
N ARG A 952 -15.83 27.97 -33.86
CA ARG A 952 -17.28 28.08 -34.13
C ARG A 952 -18.11 27.84 -32.88
N TYR A 953 -17.82 26.78 -32.13
CA TYR A 953 -18.58 26.48 -30.92
C TYR A 953 -18.43 27.59 -29.85
N ALA A 954 -17.22 28.09 -29.64
CA ALA A 954 -16.99 29.20 -28.72
C ALA A 954 -17.76 30.47 -29.14
N GLU A 955 -17.78 30.78 -30.44
CA GLU A 955 -18.55 31.91 -30.98
C GLU A 955 -20.05 31.75 -30.79
N ASP A 956 -20.60 30.56 -31.06
CA ASP A 956 -22.02 30.27 -30.88
C ASP A 956 -22.45 30.47 -29.43
N VAL A 957 -21.68 29.96 -28.46
CA VAL A 957 -21.99 30.15 -27.03
C VAL A 957 -21.93 31.62 -26.65
N LEU A 958 -20.84 32.32 -26.99
CA LEU A 958 -20.68 33.74 -26.66
C LEU A 958 -21.76 34.62 -27.32
N ALA A 959 -22.21 34.29 -28.52
CA ALA A 959 -23.32 34.95 -29.19
C ALA A 959 -24.64 34.77 -28.42
N ASN A 960 -24.92 33.57 -27.93
CA ASN A 960 -26.09 33.29 -27.09
C ASN A 960 -26.02 34.04 -25.75
N LEU A 961 -24.83 34.18 -25.14
CA LEU A 961 -24.66 34.99 -23.92
C LEU A 961 -24.98 36.46 -24.15
N LYS A 962 -24.56 37.03 -25.30
CA LYS A 962 -24.93 38.41 -25.66
C LYS A 962 -26.43 38.59 -25.77
N VAL A 963 -27.12 37.65 -26.41
CA VAL A 963 -28.58 37.69 -26.55
C VAL A 963 -29.24 37.60 -25.18
N GLY A 964 -28.79 36.68 -24.32
CA GLY A 964 -29.28 36.55 -22.94
C GLY A 964 -29.07 37.82 -22.11
N TYR A 965 -27.87 38.41 -22.19
CA TYR A 965 -27.55 39.66 -21.49
C TYR A 965 -28.38 40.84 -21.97
N ARG A 966 -28.60 41.00 -23.28
CA ARG A 966 -29.45 42.09 -23.81
C ARG A 966 -30.86 42.04 -23.25
N ARG A 967 -31.46 40.85 -23.14
CA ARG A 967 -32.78 40.68 -22.51
C ARG A 967 -32.79 41.14 -21.06
N GLU A 968 -31.74 40.86 -20.30
CA GLU A 968 -31.63 41.35 -18.92
C GLU A 968 -31.42 42.86 -18.85
N ALA A 969 -30.61 43.41 -19.76
CA ALA A 969 -30.39 44.86 -19.84
C ALA A 969 -31.69 45.61 -20.16
N ASP A 970 -32.50 45.12 -21.10
CA ASP A 970 -33.80 45.70 -21.45
C ASP A 970 -34.77 45.67 -20.26
N LEU A 971 -34.76 44.58 -19.48
CA LEU A 971 -35.57 44.47 -18.25
C LEU A 971 -35.10 45.45 -17.16
N ALA A 972 -33.79 45.63 -17.02
CA ALA A 972 -33.20 46.56 -16.07
C ALA A 972 -33.51 48.01 -16.44
N GLU A 973 -33.44 48.35 -17.72
CA GLU A 973 -33.78 49.68 -18.24
C GLU A 973 -35.25 50.01 -17.99
N ARG A 974 -36.16 49.06 -18.25
CA ARG A 974 -37.60 49.20 -17.92
C ARG A 974 -37.86 49.38 -16.42
N ALA A 975 -36.95 48.88 -15.56
CA ALA A 975 -36.98 49.05 -14.12
C ALA A 975 -36.20 50.29 -13.62
N GLY A 976 -35.74 51.17 -14.52
CA GLY A 976 -35.04 52.41 -14.19
C GLY A 976 -33.58 52.22 -13.75
N LYS A 977 -32.96 51.07 -14.04
CA LYS A 977 -31.56 50.77 -13.70
C LYS A 977 -30.67 50.88 -14.93
N SER A 978 -29.44 51.37 -14.74
CA SER A 978 -28.44 51.52 -15.81
C SER A 978 -27.84 50.20 -16.30
N PHE A 979 -27.86 49.16 -15.45
CA PHE A 979 -27.35 47.82 -15.76
C PHE A 979 -28.16 46.75 -15.00
N PRO A 980 -28.19 45.49 -15.49
CA PRO A 980 -28.93 44.44 -14.81
C PRO A 980 -28.23 43.93 -13.53
N PRO A 981 -28.98 43.38 -12.56
CA PRO A 981 -28.41 42.87 -11.31
C PRO A 981 -27.49 41.66 -11.53
N ALA A 982 -26.33 41.66 -10.87
CA ALA A 982 -25.33 40.62 -11.05
C ALA A 982 -25.84 39.21 -10.69
N ASP A 983 -26.56 39.06 -9.57
CA ASP A 983 -26.99 37.75 -9.07
C ASP A 983 -27.96 37.03 -10.00
N THR A 984 -28.86 37.76 -10.68
CA THR A 984 -29.83 37.18 -11.61
C THR A 984 -29.20 36.95 -12.98
N THR A 985 -28.44 37.92 -13.48
CA THR A 985 -27.84 37.84 -14.82
C THR A 985 -26.74 36.79 -14.90
N LEU A 986 -25.89 36.66 -13.87
CA LEU A 986 -24.85 35.62 -13.84
C LEU A 986 -25.45 34.21 -13.78
N ARG A 987 -26.58 34.04 -13.08
CA ARG A 987 -27.31 32.76 -13.05
C ARG A 987 -27.82 32.37 -14.44
N LYS A 988 -28.40 33.32 -15.18
CA LYS A 988 -28.86 33.09 -16.56
C LYS A 988 -27.71 32.83 -17.53
N ILE A 989 -26.59 33.55 -17.38
CA ILE A 989 -25.36 33.28 -18.13
C ILE A 989 -24.90 31.84 -17.88
N GLN A 990 -24.89 31.40 -16.62
CA GLN A 990 -24.55 30.03 -16.26
C GLN A 990 -25.53 29.02 -16.88
N GLU A 991 -26.85 29.24 -16.80
CA GLU A 991 -27.87 28.39 -17.42
C GLU A 991 -27.69 28.25 -18.94
N ILE A 992 -27.39 29.35 -19.65
CA ILE A 992 -27.12 29.32 -21.09
C ILE A 992 -25.90 28.47 -21.38
N ILE A 993 -24.78 28.69 -20.67
CA ILE A 993 -23.55 27.92 -20.86
C ILE A 993 -23.84 26.43 -20.60
N THR A 994 -24.42 26.08 -19.45
CA THR A 994 -24.73 24.70 -19.07
C THR A 994 -25.64 24.00 -20.09
N SER A 995 -26.64 24.72 -20.64
CA SER A 995 -27.54 24.16 -21.66
C SER A 995 -26.83 23.84 -22.98
N MET A 996 -25.84 24.64 -23.36
CA MET A 996 -25.09 24.47 -24.62
C MET A 996 -23.90 23.53 -24.48
N THR A 997 -23.39 23.34 -23.26
CA THR A 997 -22.31 22.38 -22.95
C THR A 997 -22.83 20.97 -22.72
N GLY A 998 -24.12 20.78 -22.42
CA GLY A 998 -24.76 19.46 -22.29
C GLY A 998 -24.95 18.96 -20.85
N GLY A 999 -24.86 19.85 -19.85
CA GLY A 999 -25.07 19.54 -18.43
C GLY A 999 -23.80 19.14 -17.67
N GLY A 1000 -23.47 19.89 -16.61
CA GLY A 1000 -22.32 19.70 -15.73
C GLY A 1000 -21.72 21.01 -15.27
#